data_AF-A0AAE3AXF2-F1
#
_entry.id   AF-A0AAE3AXF2-F1
#
_cell.length_a   1.000
_cell.length_b   1.000
_cell.length_c   1.000
_cell.angle_alpha   90.00
_cell.angle_beta   90.00
_cell.angle_gamma   90.00
#
_symmetry.space_group_name_H-M   'P 1'
#
loop_
_entity.id
_entity.type
_entity.pdbx_description
1 polymer ?
#
loop_
_entity_poly.entity_id
_entity_poly.type
_entity_poly.pdbx_seq_one_letter_code
_entity_poly.pdbx_strand_id
1 'polypeptide(L)'
;MKKKICFFSFLLPFLSMMAIFIGNGIYPFGDQSFMHSDMYHQYVPFLEEFVRKVRDGEPLYYSWRIGMGSNYLSLYGYYSASPFNWLMLLLPEKYLIEFMSYMVVFKIGLCGFTFSWLLTEKFHTNDLSVLFFSTFYAMSGFVAAYNWNVMWMDTLVLAPLIVLGLEKLVFEKKYSLYCITLGLCILSNYYLSIMVCIFLCLYFLVLVPNLFGSDGWKAFRARLLGAIGRFALFSLLAGGLAAVLLIPEIAALHATEFSEFNFPEKINWYFSFFDVIARHATGVSRETGLDHWPNIFCSSAVFFLIPLYIVNRKIPLKEKLGRLVLCAFFIVSFSVNTLNFIWHGFNYPDSLPARQSFLYILLVLLMCYEAFSKLDGFTMRELFVSLACGLGYLLLAGKLVEDDAFTQGTFVLSACLLAAYALLLYAWKKGKEKQPADSLPYQRAIAIAVLALVAFESTYNMALTSVSTTSRSSYLESIPAYRELVARNEEKDSGFYRYEKLSRVTKNDGALAGYPTASLFSSTSNAAVQDWYDRMGMSESKVFYCFDGQTPLSAALLNVRYLFSRSDAEDSSLYTLIDEQDGVYLYKNNKTLPAGFILQDGQNLSSSEFSEETSDPFEVQNQMAASVSTSDPLFVSIESEESGNQVFFDVYTEGHYYAYCKSSKIDTVSISSASVNKTYKKVKYDYILDLGRHETGDHVTLTNDEDSVLNAVVVRLDEAVLSRTLEALSEQPFTVDSYDSSHVTGHVDVTKAGRLILSIADEPGWTMKVDGEAADYDVYDGVFLSVPLTEGSHTIELSYRPAGLTAGLIVSLICLLVFIGIGVAQKRLGKKS
;
A
#
# COMPACT_ATOMS: atom_id res chain seq x y z
N MET A 1 27.21 -28.55 3.99
CA MET A 1 27.50 -27.33 4.78
C MET A 1 26.68 -26.13 4.29
N LYS A 2 26.65 -25.83 2.98
CA LYS A 2 25.77 -24.80 2.38
C LYS A 2 24.33 -24.76 2.92
N LYS A 3 23.61 -25.88 2.84
CA LYS A 3 22.22 -25.96 3.34
C LYS A 3 22.09 -25.58 4.82
N LYS A 4 23.11 -25.86 5.64
CA LYS A 4 23.12 -25.52 7.06
C LYS A 4 23.32 -24.02 7.29
N ILE A 5 24.27 -23.38 6.60
CA ILE A 5 24.52 -21.95 6.79
C ILE A 5 23.31 -21.12 6.34
N CYS A 6 22.71 -21.44 5.19
CA CYS A 6 21.51 -20.76 4.74
C CYS A 6 20.32 -20.95 5.69
N PHE A 7 20.17 -22.15 6.26
CA PHE A 7 19.15 -22.41 7.27
C PHE A 7 19.36 -21.59 8.55
N PHE A 8 20.59 -21.46 9.03
CA PHE A 8 20.86 -20.58 10.18
C PHE A 8 20.68 -19.10 9.84
N SER A 9 20.96 -18.68 8.61
CA SER A 9 20.68 -17.33 8.11
C SER A 9 19.20 -17.02 8.02
N PHE A 10 18.35 -18.03 7.87
CA PHE A 10 16.91 -17.89 8.08
C PHE A 10 16.57 -17.81 9.58
N LEU A 11 17.10 -18.75 10.36
CA LEU A 11 16.67 -18.97 11.74
C LEU A 11 17.02 -17.81 12.67
N LEU A 12 18.19 -17.19 12.54
CA LEU A 12 18.60 -16.12 13.45
C LEU A 12 17.69 -14.88 13.35
N PRO A 13 17.47 -14.25 12.17
CA PRO A 13 16.51 -13.15 12.04
C PRO A 13 15.09 -13.53 12.45
N PHE A 14 14.66 -14.76 12.12
CA PHE A 14 13.35 -15.28 12.52
C PHE A 14 13.19 -15.31 14.04
N LEU A 15 14.15 -15.88 14.76
CA LEU A 15 14.12 -15.98 16.22
C LEU A 15 14.26 -14.60 16.88
N SER A 16 15.07 -13.69 16.32
CA SER A 16 15.17 -12.31 16.77
C SER A 16 13.83 -11.59 16.69
N MET A 17 13.13 -11.68 15.56
CA MET A 17 11.78 -11.12 15.41
C MET A 17 10.76 -11.78 16.33
N MET A 18 10.84 -13.11 16.51
CA MET A 18 9.97 -13.82 17.45
C MET A 18 10.18 -13.34 18.89
N ALA A 19 11.42 -13.09 19.31
CA ALA A 19 11.72 -12.55 20.63
C ALA A 19 11.14 -11.14 20.81
N ILE A 20 11.15 -10.30 19.77
CA ILE A 20 10.51 -8.98 19.79
C ILE A 20 8.98 -9.15 19.91
N PHE A 21 8.38 -10.07 19.17
CA PHE A 21 6.94 -10.33 19.25
C PHE A 21 6.50 -10.80 20.64
N ILE A 22 7.28 -11.68 21.27
CA ILE A 22 7.06 -12.11 22.66
C ILE A 22 7.19 -10.90 23.61
N GLY A 23 8.24 -10.10 23.47
CA GLY A 23 8.48 -8.93 24.32
C GLY A 23 7.40 -7.85 24.22
N ASN A 24 6.79 -7.69 23.05
CA ASN A 24 5.71 -6.74 22.79
C ASN A 24 4.31 -7.33 23.05
N GLY A 25 4.21 -8.57 23.52
CA GLY A 25 2.92 -9.22 23.80
C GLY A 25 2.05 -9.41 22.56
N ILE A 26 2.66 -9.59 21.38
CA ILE A 26 1.93 -9.86 20.14
C ILE A 26 1.28 -11.25 20.24
N TYR A 27 0.00 -11.35 19.90
CA TYR A 27 -0.77 -12.60 19.99
C TYR A 27 -0.05 -13.77 19.31
N PRO A 28 0.07 -14.94 19.96
CA PRO A 28 -0.69 -15.39 21.14
C PRO A 28 0.00 -15.10 22.49
N PHE A 29 1.08 -14.31 22.52
CA PHE A 29 1.81 -14.02 23.77
C PHE A 29 1.17 -12.91 24.62
N GLY A 30 0.19 -12.19 24.05
CA GLY A 30 -0.62 -11.16 24.69
C GLY A 30 -1.75 -10.70 23.77
N ASP A 31 -2.34 -9.53 24.05
CA ASP A 31 -3.46 -8.95 23.30
C ASP A 31 -3.03 -7.93 22.23
N GLN A 32 -1.73 -7.81 21.97
CA GLN A 32 -1.24 -6.89 20.95
C GLN A 32 -1.22 -7.55 19.55
N SER A 33 -1.29 -6.72 18.52
CA SER A 33 -1.12 -7.11 17.12
C SER A 33 -0.02 -6.27 16.46
N PHE A 34 0.67 -6.88 15.50
CA PHE A 34 1.66 -6.22 14.64
C PHE A 34 1.02 -5.28 13.59
N MET A 35 -0.29 -5.35 13.42
CA MET A 35 -1.04 -4.51 12.48
C MET A 35 -0.90 -3.02 12.81
N HIS A 36 -0.26 -2.28 11.92
CA HIS A 36 -0.26 -0.83 11.97
C HIS A 36 -0.27 -0.25 10.54
N SER A 37 -0.67 1.02 10.41
CA SER A 37 -0.74 1.73 9.13
C SER A 37 -1.53 0.95 8.07
N ASP A 38 -0.95 0.73 6.89
CA ASP A 38 -1.64 0.14 5.75
C ASP A 38 -2.00 -1.31 6.00
N MET A 39 -1.23 -2.02 6.83
CA MET A 39 -1.55 -3.41 7.18
C MET A 39 -2.90 -3.50 7.88
N TYR A 40 -3.19 -2.52 8.76
CA TYR A 40 -4.44 -2.41 9.49
C TYR A 40 -5.61 -1.97 8.59
N HIS A 41 -5.38 -0.95 7.77
CA HIS A 41 -6.45 -0.28 7.03
C HIS A 41 -6.74 -0.88 5.65
N GLN A 42 -5.79 -1.57 5.02
CA GLN A 42 -5.86 -1.99 3.61
C GLN A 42 -5.53 -3.46 3.42
N TYR A 43 -4.34 -3.92 3.81
CA TYR A 43 -3.91 -5.30 3.52
C TYR A 43 -4.81 -6.35 4.19
N VAL A 44 -5.14 -6.21 5.47
CA VAL A 44 -6.02 -7.17 6.16
C VAL A 44 -7.41 -7.20 5.51
N PRO A 45 -8.13 -6.07 5.32
CA PRO A 45 -9.40 -6.06 4.60
C PRO A 45 -9.35 -6.69 3.21
N PHE A 46 -8.34 -6.37 2.40
CA PHE A 46 -8.27 -6.90 1.03
C PHE A 46 -7.91 -8.38 1.00
N LEU A 47 -7.14 -8.89 1.98
CA LEU A 47 -6.84 -10.31 2.10
C LEU A 47 -7.99 -11.13 2.67
N GLU A 48 -8.78 -10.56 3.58
CA GLU A 48 -10.07 -11.15 3.99
C GLU A 48 -10.98 -11.34 2.76
N GLU A 49 -11.10 -10.30 1.91
CA GLU A 49 -11.86 -10.42 0.67
C GLU A 49 -11.25 -11.43 -0.30
N PHE A 50 -9.92 -11.51 -0.41
CA PHE A 50 -9.25 -12.53 -1.24
C PHE A 50 -9.66 -13.95 -0.80
N VAL A 51 -9.60 -14.22 0.51
CA VAL A 51 -9.95 -15.53 1.07
C VAL A 51 -11.41 -15.85 0.82
N ARG A 52 -12.30 -14.88 1.06
CA ARG A 52 -13.73 -15.02 0.83
C ARG A 52 -14.03 -15.37 -0.62
N LYS A 53 -13.56 -14.55 -1.57
CA LYS A 53 -13.76 -14.78 -3.00
C LYS A 53 -13.25 -16.15 -3.45
N VAL A 54 -12.05 -16.55 -3.01
CA VAL A 54 -11.49 -17.87 -3.39
C VAL A 54 -12.28 -19.03 -2.77
N ARG A 55 -12.75 -18.91 -1.52
CA ARG A 55 -13.53 -19.96 -0.85
C ARG A 55 -14.93 -20.10 -1.43
N ASP A 56 -15.55 -18.98 -1.79
CA ASP A 56 -16.90 -18.94 -2.32
C ASP A 56 -16.95 -19.24 -3.83
N GLY A 57 -15.78 -19.38 -4.48
CA GLY A 57 -15.67 -19.65 -5.92
C GLY A 57 -15.95 -18.42 -6.79
N GLU A 58 -15.91 -17.22 -6.20
CA GLU A 58 -16.08 -15.96 -6.92
C GLU A 58 -14.82 -15.62 -7.74
N PRO A 59 -14.96 -15.10 -8.98
CA PRO A 59 -13.82 -14.60 -9.74
C PRO A 59 -13.16 -13.41 -9.05
N LEU A 60 -11.83 -13.31 -9.12
CA LEU A 60 -11.03 -12.19 -8.58
C LEU A 60 -11.11 -10.91 -9.44
N TYR A 61 -12.28 -10.61 -10.00
CA TYR A 61 -12.47 -9.51 -10.96
C TYR A 61 -12.95 -8.25 -10.27
N TYR A 62 -14.08 -8.34 -9.57
CA TYR A 62 -14.77 -7.20 -9.00
C TYR A 62 -15.33 -7.56 -7.63
N SER A 63 -15.47 -6.57 -6.75
CA SER A 63 -16.04 -6.77 -5.41
C SER A 63 -16.97 -5.62 -5.05
N TRP A 64 -18.20 -5.96 -4.70
CA TRP A 64 -19.19 -5.03 -4.15
C TRP A 64 -18.91 -4.65 -2.69
N ARG A 65 -18.05 -5.42 -2.00
CA ARG A 65 -17.70 -5.25 -0.59
C ARG A 65 -16.60 -4.20 -0.37
N ILE A 66 -16.15 -3.55 -1.45
CA ILE A 66 -15.08 -2.55 -1.44
C ILE A 66 -15.54 -1.34 -2.24
N GLY A 67 -15.66 -0.18 -1.58
CA GLY A 67 -16.12 1.05 -2.25
C GLY A 67 -17.50 0.89 -2.87
N MET A 68 -17.84 1.69 -3.86
CA MET A 68 -19.11 1.57 -4.62
C MET A 68 -19.18 0.34 -5.54
N GLY A 69 -18.34 -0.66 -5.29
CA GLY A 69 -17.92 -1.67 -6.25
C GLY A 69 -16.57 -1.28 -6.87
N SER A 70 -15.59 -2.18 -6.81
CA SER A 70 -14.22 -1.88 -7.23
C SER A 70 -13.62 -3.01 -8.08
N ASN A 71 -12.73 -2.64 -9.01
CA ASN A 71 -11.85 -3.56 -9.72
C ASN A 71 -10.91 -4.30 -8.74
N TYR A 72 -11.36 -5.48 -8.30
CA TYR A 72 -10.64 -6.30 -7.33
C TYR A 72 -9.33 -6.86 -7.89
N LEU A 73 -9.25 -7.13 -9.20
CA LEU A 73 -8.01 -7.63 -9.80
C LEU A 73 -6.87 -6.61 -9.65
N SER A 74 -7.16 -5.33 -9.83
CA SER A 74 -6.21 -4.23 -9.64
C SER A 74 -5.81 -4.06 -8.18
N LEU A 75 -6.77 -4.14 -7.25
CA LEU A 75 -6.48 -4.14 -5.80
C LEU A 75 -5.62 -5.34 -5.41
N TYR A 76 -5.91 -6.52 -5.96
CA TYR A 76 -5.12 -7.73 -5.76
C TYR A 76 -3.69 -7.52 -6.24
N GLY A 77 -3.51 -7.03 -7.47
CA GLY A 77 -2.21 -6.68 -8.05
C GLY A 77 -1.41 -5.71 -7.18
N TYR A 78 -2.07 -4.67 -6.68
CA TYR A 78 -1.44 -3.59 -5.92
C TYR A 78 -1.14 -3.93 -4.45
N TYR A 79 -1.94 -4.79 -3.80
CA TYR A 79 -1.81 -5.06 -2.35
C TYR A 79 -1.59 -6.54 -1.99
N SER A 80 -2.09 -7.47 -2.79
CA SER A 80 -2.29 -8.87 -2.36
C SER A 80 -1.67 -9.94 -3.26
N ALA A 81 -0.95 -9.55 -4.31
CA ALA A 81 -0.36 -10.46 -5.31
C ALA A 81 0.80 -11.33 -4.83
N SER A 82 1.20 -11.18 -3.56
CA SER A 82 2.19 -12.04 -2.88
C SER A 82 1.81 -13.52 -3.01
N PRO A 83 2.65 -14.39 -3.62
CA PRO A 83 2.38 -15.82 -3.73
C PRO A 83 2.20 -16.52 -2.37
N PHE A 84 2.78 -15.97 -1.30
CA PHE A 84 2.62 -16.50 0.05
C PHE A 84 1.21 -16.31 0.61
N ASN A 85 0.44 -15.34 0.10
CA ASN A 85 -0.92 -15.06 0.57
C ASN A 85 -1.86 -16.24 0.32
N TRP A 86 -1.62 -17.01 -0.75
CA TRP A 86 -2.37 -18.25 -1.05
C TRP A 86 -2.26 -19.31 0.05
N LEU A 87 -1.20 -19.29 0.86
CA LEU A 87 -1.05 -20.23 1.98
C LEU A 87 -2.07 -19.97 3.10
N MET A 88 -2.65 -18.77 3.17
CA MET A 88 -3.66 -18.45 4.19
C MET A 88 -4.96 -19.25 3.98
N LEU A 89 -5.22 -19.74 2.77
CA LEU A 89 -6.37 -20.61 2.48
C LEU A 89 -6.34 -21.91 3.31
N LEU A 90 -5.16 -22.32 3.79
CA LEU A 90 -4.96 -23.50 4.64
C LEU A 90 -5.37 -23.25 6.11
N LEU A 91 -5.68 -22.01 6.49
CA LEU A 91 -5.94 -21.61 7.88
C LEU A 91 -7.39 -21.16 8.09
N PRO A 92 -7.96 -21.35 9.30
CA PRO A 92 -9.24 -20.75 9.66
C PRO A 92 -9.23 -19.22 9.55
N GLU A 93 -10.37 -18.63 9.18
CA GLU A 93 -10.53 -17.18 8.97
C GLU A 93 -10.19 -16.35 10.22
N LYS A 94 -10.48 -16.89 11.42
CA LYS A 94 -10.16 -16.22 12.70
C LYS A 94 -8.66 -16.02 12.97
N TYR A 95 -7.78 -16.59 12.14
CA TYR A 95 -6.32 -16.49 12.29
C TYR A 95 -5.63 -15.71 11.15
N LEU A 96 -6.39 -14.98 10.32
CA LEU A 96 -5.82 -14.29 9.15
C LEU A 96 -4.87 -13.15 9.54
N ILE A 97 -5.21 -12.38 10.58
CA ILE A 97 -4.36 -11.32 11.15
C ILE A 97 -3.02 -11.88 11.63
N GLU A 98 -3.08 -13.00 12.35
CA GLU A 98 -1.90 -13.68 12.87
C GLU A 98 -1.07 -14.21 11.72
N PHE A 99 -1.69 -14.87 10.74
CA PHE A 99 -0.99 -15.38 9.58
C PHE A 99 -0.18 -14.28 8.88
N MET A 100 -0.76 -13.11 8.67
CA MET A 100 -0.04 -11.97 8.06
C MET A 100 1.14 -11.52 8.91
N SER A 101 0.94 -11.37 10.22
CA SER A 101 1.98 -10.93 11.15
C SER A 101 3.17 -11.90 11.16
N TYR A 102 2.90 -13.21 11.23
CA TYR A 102 3.94 -14.25 11.21
C TYR A 102 4.53 -14.48 9.82
N MET A 103 3.79 -14.19 8.75
CA MET A 103 4.32 -14.20 7.39
C MET A 103 5.41 -13.13 7.22
N VAL A 104 5.27 -11.95 7.83
CA VAL A 104 6.34 -10.94 7.83
C VAL A 104 7.60 -11.49 8.51
N VAL A 105 7.47 -12.11 9.69
CA VAL A 105 8.59 -12.74 10.41
C VAL A 105 9.25 -13.83 9.56
N PHE A 106 8.45 -14.65 8.88
CA PHE A 106 8.93 -15.67 7.95
C PHE A 106 9.69 -15.07 6.76
N LYS A 107 9.15 -14.01 6.13
CA LYS A 107 9.80 -13.32 5.00
C LYS A 107 11.12 -12.65 5.43
N ILE A 108 11.21 -12.10 6.63
CA ILE A 108 12.48 -11.59 7.20
C ILE A 108 13.53 -12.71 7.28
N GLY A 109 13.14 -13.89 7.77
CA GLY A 109 14.00 -15.08 7.70
C GLY A 109 14.41 -15.43 6.26
N LEU A 110 13.47 -15.40 5.31
CA LEU A 110 13.76 -15.68 3.90
C LEU A 110 14.73 -14.67 3.28
N CYS A 111 14.68 -13.38 3.65
CA CYS A 111 15.67 -12.39 3.22
C CYS A 111 17.09 -12.82 3.65
N GLY A 112 17.23 -13.30 4.89
CA GLY A 112 18.50 -13.85 5.38
C GLY A 112 18.91 -15.11 4.61
N PHE A 113 17.97 -16.00 4.32
CA PHE A 113 18.23 -17.19 3.51
C PHE A 113 18.73 -16.84 2.10
N THR A 114 18.03 -15.98 1.37
CA THR A 114 18.37 -15.70 -0.04
C THR A 114 19.65 -14.88 -0.17
N PHE A 115 19.90 -13.95 0.76
CA PHE A 115 21.18 -13.24 0.80
C PHE A 115 22.35 -14.17 1.13
N SER A 116 22.18 -15.10 2.07
CA SER A 116 23.21 -16.11 2.36
C SER A 116 23.49 -17.00 1.14
N TRP A 117 22.45 -17.33 0.37
CA TRP A 117 22.58 -18.13 -0.85
C TRP A 117 23.38 -17.38 -1.92
N LEU A 118 23.10 -16.09 -2.11
CA LEU A 118 23.88 -15.21 -2.98
C LEU A 118 25.36 -15.20 -2.57
N LEU A 119 25.66 -14.98 -1.30
CA LEU A 119 27.04 -14.93 -0.80
C LEU A 119 27.77 -16.27 -0.99
N THR A 120 27.14 -17.39 -0.62
CA THR A 120 27.76 -18.71 -0.76
C THR A 120 28.00 -19.09 -2.22
N GLU A 121 27.10 -18.74 -3.13
CA GLU A 121 27.29 -19.03 -4.56
C GLU A 121 28.35 -18.12 -5.19
N LYS A 122 28.33 -16.82 -4.88
CA LYS A 122 29.22 -15.83 -5.47
C LYS A 122 30.66 -15.96 -4.98
N PHE A 123 30.85 -16.21 -3.68
CA PHE A 123 32.17 -16.30 -3.06
C PHE A 123 32.64 -17.73 -2.78
N HIS A 124 31.84 -18.74 -3.17
CA HIS A 124 32.14 -20.17 -3.00
C HIS A 124 32.53 -20.57 -1.56
N THR A 125 31.85 -19.99 -0.57
CA THR A 125 32.17 -20.18 0.86
C THR A 125 30.94 -20.58 1.69
N ASN A 126 31.19 -21.28 2.80
CA ASN A 126 30.17 -21.76 3.74
C ASN A 126 30.55 -21.45 5.19
N ASP A 127 31.40 -20.45 5.40
CA ASP A 127 31.84 -20.06 6.74
C ASP A 127 30.73 -19.32 7.51
N LEU A 128 30.94 -19.16 8.83
CA LEU A 128 29.96 -18.50 9.69
C LEU A 128 29.77 -17.01 9.36
N SER A 129 30.72 -16.37 8.66
CA SER A 129 30.59 -14.94 8.36
C SER A 129 29.43 -14.64 7.40
N VAL A 130 29.04 -15.60 6.56
CA VAL A 130 27.83 -15.50 5.73
C VAL A 130 26.59 -15.20 6.60
N LEU A 131 26.51 -15.80 7.80
CA LEU A 131 25.41 -15.56 8.73
C LEU A 131 25.33 -14.11 9.21
N PHE A 132 26.48 -13.47 9.44
CA PHE A 132 26.55 -12.10 9.96
C PHE A 132 25.90 -11.11 8.97
N PHE A 133 26.38 -11.13 7.73
CA PHE A 133 25.91 -10.22 6.68
C PHE A 133 24.49 -10.54 6.20
N SER A 134 24.08 -11.80 6.28
CA SER A 134 22.69 -12.18 6.00
C SER A 134 21.72 -11.65 7.04
N THR A 135 22.14 -11.58 8.31
CA THR A 135 21.35 -10.97 9.38
C THR A 135 21.22 -9.47 9.18
N PHE A 136 22.31 -8.80 8.81
CA PHE A 136 22.28 -7.37 8.47
C PHE A 136 21.35 -7.02 7.31
N TYR A 137 21.27 -7.87 6.28
CA TYR A 137 20.32 -7.66 5.18
C TYR A 137 18.87 -7.86 5.65
N ALA A 138 18.61 -8.97 6.36
CA ALA A 138 17.30 -9.36 6.84
C ALA A 138 16.69 -8.35 7.84
N MET A 139 17.53 -7.71 8.65
CA MET A 139 17.11 -6.78 9.70
C MET A 139 17.60 -5.35 9.43
N SER A 140 17.63 -4.97 8.16
CA SER A 140 18.07 -3.64 7.72
C SER A 140 17.02 -2.55 7.99
N GLY A 141 17.43 -1.28 7.85
CA GLY A 141 16.60 -0.10 8.04
C GLY A 141 15.39 -0.07 7.12
N PHE A 142 15.52 -0.52 5.86
CA PHE A 142 14.36 -0.65 4.97
C PHE A 142 13.33 -1.63 5.56
N VAL A 143 13.78 -2.80 6.05
CA VAL A 143 12.87 -3.78 6.65
C VAL A 143 12.24 -3.19 7.91
N ALA A 144 13.01 -2.53 8.76
CA ALA A 144 12.49 -1.87 9.95
C ALA A 144 11.42 -0.81 9.62
N ALA A 145 11.62 -0.10 8.50
CA ALA A 145 10.78 0.99 8.07
C ALA A 145 9.58 0.59 7.22
N TYR A 146 9.50 -0.61 6.63
CA TYR A 146 8.43 -0.96 5.68
C TYR A 146 7.93 -2.41 5.74
N ASN A 147 8.30 -3.20 6.75
CA ASN A 147 7.89 -4.61 6.85
C ASN A 147 6.37 -4.87 6.95
N TRP A 148 5.56 -3.85 7.27
CA TRP A 148 4.09 -3.93 7.19
C TRP A 148 3.55 -3.88 5.76
N ASN A 149 4.34 -3.42 4.79
CA ASN A 149 4.05 -3.56 3.37
C ASN A 149 4.42 -4.98 2.91
N VAL A 150 3.54 -5.94 3.19
CA VAL A 150 3.85 -7.38 3.17
C VAL A 150 4.34 -7.88 1.80
N MET A 151 3.84 -7.32 0.70
CA MET A 151 4.27 -7.69 -0.66
C MET A 151 5.64 -7.09 -1.04
N TRP A 152 6.06 -5.99 -0.39
CA TRP A 152 7.38 -5.39 -0.64
C TRP A 152 8.49 -6.36 -0.21
N MET A 153 8.23 -7.10 0.87
CA MET A 153 9.13 -8.13 1.37
C MET A 153 9.41 -9.24 0.34
N ASP A 154 8.49 -9.54 -0.59
CA ASP A 154 8.75 -10.52 -1.67
C ASP A 154 9.86 -10.06 -2.60
N THR A 155 9.85 -8.77 -2.95
CA THR A 155 10.91 -8.14 -3.73
C THR A 155 12.24 -8.27 -3.01
N LEU A 156 12.29 -8.02 -1.70
CA LEU A 156 13.52 -8.14 -0.90
C LEU A 156 14.02 -9.58 -0.80
N VAL A 157 13.13 -10.55 -0.65
CA VAL A 157 13.47 -11.98 -0.67
C VAL A 157 14.06 -12.36 -2.03
N LEU A 158 13.48 -11.87 -3.12
CA LEU A 158 13.89 -12.23 -4.48
C LEU A 158 15.13 -11.48 -4.97
N ALA A 159 15.40 -10.25 -4.50
CA ALA A 159 16.48 -9.40 -5.01
C ALA A 159 17.86 -10.09 -5.01
N PRO A 160 18.29 -10.79 -3.94
CA PRO A 160 19.56 -11.52 -3.95
C PRO A 160 19.63 -12.63 -5.00
N LEU A 161 18.51 -13.31 -5.26
CA LEU A 161 18.42 -14.35 -6.28
C LEU A 161 18.40 -13.79 -7.69
N ILE A 162 17.78 -12.62 -7.89
CA ILE A 162 17.76 -11.90 -9.17
C ILE A 162 19.18 -11.42 -9.51
N VAL A 163 19.91 -10.84 -8.56
CA VAL A 163 21.31 -10.42 -8.74
C VAL A 163 22.20 -11.63 -9.09
N LEU A 164 22.07 -12.72 -8.33
CA LEU A 164 22.78 -13.97 -8.64
C LEU A 164 22.40 -14.51 -10.03
N GLY A 165 21.12 -14.46 -10.37
CA GLY A 165 20.58 -14.86 -11.67
C GLY A 165 21.18 -14.04 -12.80
N LEU A 166 21.28 -12.73 -12.64
CA LEU A 166 21.87 -11.82 -13.62
C LEU A 166 23.35 -12.13 -13.83
N GLU A 167 24.13 -12.33 -12.77
CA GLU A 167 25.54 -12.73 -12.91
C GLU A 167 25.70 -14.05 -13.65
N LYS A 168 24.89 -15.07 -13.30
CA LYS A 168 24.85 -16.36 -14.01
C LYS A 168 24.39 -16.21 -15.45
N LEU A 169 23.46 -15.32 -15.73
CA LEU A 169 23.01 -15.01 -17.08
C LEU A 169 24.16 -14.43 -17.89
N VAL A 170 24.87 -13.44 -17.36
CA VAL A 170 25.95 -12.72 -18.03
C VAL A 170 27.15 -13.63 -18.28
N PHE A 171 27.69 -14.25 -17.23
CA PHE A 171 28.95 -14.99 -17.26
C PHE A 171 28.79 -16.46 -17.64
N GLU A 172 27.73 -17.13 -17.18
CA GLU A 172 27.53 -18.59 -17.39
C GLU A 172 26.49 -18.92 -18.48
N LYS A 173 25.81 -17.93 -19.05
CA LYS A 173 24.69 -18.10 -20.01
C LYS A 173 23.47 -18.84 -19.43
N LYS A 174 23.38 -18.96 -18.09
CA LYS A 174 22.26 -19.62 -17.40
C LYS A 174 21.18 -18.59 -17.09
N TYR A 175 20.03 -18.72 -17.75
CA TYR A 175 18.99 -17.70 -17.74
C TYR A 175 17.81 -17.99 -16.82
N SER A 176 17.60 -19.24 -16.44
CA SER A 176 16.36 -19.67 -15.76
C SER A 176 16.16 -19.00 -14.42
N LEU A 177 17.22 -18.90 -13.59
CA LEU A 177 17.14 -18.25 -12.29
C LEU A 177 16.72 -16.79 -12.45
N TYR A 178 17.39 -16.05 -13.34
CA TYR A 178 17.11 -14.64 -13.61
C TYR A 178 15.66 -14.41 -14.06
N CYS A 179 15.23 -15.10 -15.13
CA CYS A 179 13.92 -14.89 -15.73
C CYS A 179 12.79 -15.25 -14.77
N ILE A 180 12.92 -16.35 -14.03
CA ILE A 180 11.89 -16.81 -13.08
C ILE A 180 11.81 -15.87 -11.87
N THR A 181 12.94 -15.52 -11.24
CA THR A 181 12.90 -14.69 -10.03
C THR A 181 12.53 -13.24 -10.35
N LEU A 182 12.92 -12.72 -11.52
CA LEU A 182 12.45 -11.40 -11.96
C LEU A 182 10.96 -11.43 -12.33
N GLY A 183 10.48 -12.45 -13.04
CA GLY A 183 9.06 -12.59 -13.36
C GLY A 183 8.19 -12.71 -12.12
N LEU A 184 8.63 -13.51 -11.12
CA LEU A 184 7.95 -13.58 -9.82
C LEU A 184 8.01 -12.25 -9.06
N CYS A 185 9.10 -11.51 -9.15
CA CYS A 185 9.23 -10.20 -8.51
C CYS A 185 8.23 -9.20 -9.07
N ILE A 186 8.12 -9.13 -10.40
CA ILE A 186 7.17 -8.27 -11.11
C ILE A 186 5.74 -8.71 -10.80
N LEU A 187 5.44 -10.01 -10.85
CA LEU A 187 4.11 -10.55 -10.54
C LEU A 187 3.69 -10.28 -9.08
N SER A 188 4.62 -10.36 -8.13
CA SER A 188 4.31 -10.16 -6.71
C SER A 188 4.16 -8.68 -6.35
N ASN A 189 4.87 -7.79 -7.07
CA ASN A 189 4.88 -6.37 -6.83
C ASN A 189 5.44 -5.63 -8.05
N TYR A 190 4.56 -5.11 -8.90
CA TYR A 190 5.00 -4.37 -10.09
C TYR A 190 5.76 -3.09 -9.72
N TYR A 191 5.35 -2.41 -8.65
CA TYR A 191 5.87 -1.09 -8.28
C TYR A 191 7.35 -1.11 -7.87
N LEU A 192 7.73 -1.91 -6.86
CA LEU A 192 9.14 -2.08 -6.46
C LEU A 192 9.95 -2.78 -7.55
N SER A 193 9.31 -3.59 -8.41
CA SER A 193 10.00 -4.21 -9.53
C SER A 193 10.52 -3.19 -10.56
N ILE A 194 9.92 -2.00 -10.67
CA ILE A 194 10.45 -0.88 -11.48
C ILE A 194 11.86 -0.52 -10.98
N MET A 195 12.01 -0.35 -9.67
CA MET A 195 13.30 -0.04 -9.04
C MET A 195 14.30 -1.18 -9.24
N VAL A 196 13.86 -2.43 -9.10
CA VAL A 196 14.71 -3.60 -9.39
C VAL A 196 15.17 -3.57 -10.85
N CYS A 197 14.28 -3.30 -11.81
CA CYS A 197 14.62 -3.25 -13.23
C CYS A 197 15.65 -2.14 -13.55
N ILE A 198 15.46 -0.94 -13.02
CA ILE A 198 16.42 0.17 -13.14
C ILE A 198 17.78 -0.25 -12.56
N PHE A 199 17.78 -0.79 -11.34
CA PHE A 199 19.00 -1.27 -10.70
C PHE A 199 19.69 -2.37 -11.51
N LEU A 200 18.96 -3.31 -12.11
CA LEU A 200 19.56 -4.37 -12.93
C LEU A 200 20.25 -3.81 -14.17
N CYS A 201 19.69 -2.78 -14.81
CA CYS A 201 20.34 -2.07 -15.90
C CYS A 201 21.67 -1.44 -15.43
N LEU A 202 21.66 -0.75 -14.29
CA LEU A 202 22.86 -0.13 -13.71
C LEU A 202 23.89 -1.18 -13.26
N TYR A 203 23.43 -2.25 -12.62
CA TYR A 203 24.27 -3.34 -12.14
C TYR A 203 24.88 -4.14 -13.30
N PHE A 204 24.14 -4.32 -14.41
CA PHE A 204 24.68 -4.92 -15.63
C PHE A 204 25.89 -4.11 -16.14
N LEU A 205 25.84 -2.77 -16.11
CA LEU A 205 26.99 -1.92 -16.45
C LEU A 205 28.19 -2.16 -15.53
N VAL A 206 27.96 -2.41 -14.23
CA VAL A 206 29.02 -2.80 -13.28
C VAL A 206 29.66 -4.15 -13.64
N LEU A 207 28.92 -5.06 -14.28
CA LEU A 207 29.43 -6.37 -14.72
C LEU A 207 30.21 -6.30 -16.06
N VAL A 208 29.94 -5.30 -16.91
CA VAL A 208 30.56 -5.19 -18.26
C VAL A 208 32.09 -5.22 -18.24
N PRO A 209 32.81 -4.49 -17.36
CA PRO A 209 34.28 -4.54 -17.30
C PRO A 209 34.86 -5.93 -17.00
N ASN A 210 34.06 -6.85 -16.45
CA ASN A 210 34.48 -8.22 -16.17
C ASN A 210 34.36 -9.14 -17.39
N LEU A 211 33.67 -8.73 -18.45
CA LEU A 211 33.64 -9.44 -19.73
C LEU A 211 34.92 -9.24 -20.55
N PHE A 212 35.70 -8.20 -20.23
CA PHE A 212 36.97 -7.92 -20.90
C PHE A 212 38.06 -8.87 -20.40
N GLY A 213 38.51 -9.76 -21.30
CA GLY A 213 39.55 -10.76 -21.06
C GLY A 213 40.86 -10.41 -21.78
N SER A 214 41.86 -11.27 -21.62
CA SER A 214 43.18 -11.15 -22.28
C SER A 214 43.15 -11.43 -23.79
N ASP A 215 42.04 -11.93 -24.30
CA ASP A 215 41.84 -12.32 -25.71
C ASP A 215 41.39 -11.17 -26.63
N GLY A 216 41.39 -9.94 -26.10
CA GLY A 216 41.27 -8.72 -26.88
C GLY A 216 39.84 -8.29 -27.20
N TRP A 217 39.74 -7.17 -27.93
CA TRP A 217 38.50 -6.41 -28.11
C TRP A 217 37.42 -7.11 -28.94
N LYS A 218 37.81 -7.93 -29.93
CA LYS A 218 36.84 -8.68 -30.76
C LYS A 218 36.04 -9.69 -29.92
N ALA A 219 36.72 -10.46 -29.07
CA ALA A 219 36.08 -11.44 -28.20
C ALA A 219 35.22 -10.75 -27.12
N PHE A 220 35.71 -9.64 -26.55
CA PHE A 220 34.91 -8.79 -25.65
C PHE A 220 33.60 -8.32 -26.29
N ARG A 221 33.65 -7.76 -27.51
CA ARG A 221 32.44 -7.30 -28.23
C ARG A 221 31.44 -8.43 -28.43
N ALA A 222 31.90 -9.62 -28.83
CA ALA A 222 31.03 -10.78 -29.01
C ALA A 222 30.36 -11.21 -27.69
N ARG A 223 31.12 -11.24 -26.58
CA ARG A 223 30.57 -11.53 -25.24
C ARG A 223 29.56 -10.48 -24.79
N LEU A 224 29.87 -9.20 -25.00
CA LEU A 224 29.02 -8.07 -24.63
C LEU A 224 27.70 -8.11 -25.40
N LEU A 225 27.74 -8.19 -26.73
CA LEU A 225 26.52 -8.27 -27.55
C LEU A 225 25.67 -9.49 -27.19
N GLY A 226 26.31 -10.64 -26.98
CA GLY A 226 25.61 -11.84 -26.53
C GLY A 226 25.02 -11.67 -25.13
N ALA A 227 25.67 -10.95 -24.21
CA ALA A 227 25.14 -10.66 -22.88
C ALA A 227 23.96 -9.68 -22.93
N ILE A 228 24.06 -8.61 -23.74
CA ILE A 228 22.97 -7.64 -23.96
C ILE A 228 21.74 -8.34 -24.53
N GLY A 229 21.90 -9.16 -25.59
CA GLY A 229 20.77 -9.86 -26.20
C GLY A 229 20.09 -10.84 -25.25
N ARG A 230 20.87 -11.57 -24.43
CA ARG A 230 20.32 -12.43 -23.37
C ARG A 230 19.60 -11.64 -22.30
N PHE A 231 20.21 -10.56 -21.81
CA PHE A 231 19.61 -9.70 -20.79
C PHE A 231 18.28 -9.13 -21.29
N ALA A 232 18.25 -8.48 -22.45
CA ALA A 232 17.04 -7.94 -23.04
C ALA A 232 15.94 -9.00 -23.24
N LEU A 233 16.27 -10.15 -23.85
CA LEU A 233 15.30 -11.22 -24.09
C LEU A 233 14.68 -11.75 -22.79
N PHE A 234 15.51 -12.07 -21.79
CA PHE A 234 14.99 -12.67 -20.55
C PHE A 234 14.37 -11.64 -19.59
N SER A 235 14.71 -10.35 -19.69
CA SER A 235 13.97 -9.28 -19.02
C SER A 235 12.57 -9.12 -19.62
N LEU A 236 12.45 -9.10 -20.95
CA LEU A 236 11.16 -9.03 -21.64
C LEU A 236 10.30 -10.27 -21.38
N LEU A 237 10.89 -11.47 -21.38
CA LEU A 237 10.17 -12.68 -21.00
C LEU A 237 9.73 -12.65 -19.53
N ALA A 238 10.55 -12.13 -18.62
CA ALA A 238 10.17 -11.98 -17.22
C ALA A 238 8.95 -11.05 -17.05
N GLY A 239 8.95 -9.88 -17.69
CA GLY A 239 7.78 -8.98 -17.70
C GLY A 239 6.57 -9.62 -18.38
N GLY A 240 6.78 -10.29 -19.51
CA GLY A 240 5.72 -11.00 -20.22
C GLY A 240 5.08 -12.13 -19.41
N LEU A 241 5.85 -12.86 -18.59
CA LEU A 241 5.29 -13.86 -17.67
C LEU A 241 4.32 -13.24 -16.65
N ALA A 242 4.55 -12.01 -16.23
CA ALA A 242 3.69 -11.26 -15.31
C ALA A 242 2.57 -10.45 -16.00
N ALA A 243 2.45 -10.53 -17.33
CA ALA A 243 1.50 -9.72 -18.12
C ALA A 243 0.03 -9.91 -17.72
N VAL A 244 -0.34 -11.08 -17.19
CA VAL A 244 -1.68 -11.38 -16.65
C VAL A 244 -2.13 -10.42 -15.55
N LEU A 245 -1.20 -9.85 -14.76
CA LEU A 245 -1.50 -8.79 -13.79
C LEU A 245 -1.10 -7.41 -14.31
N LEU A 246 0.06 -7.29 -14.95
CA LEU A 246 0.58 -5.99 -15.40
C LEU A 246 -0.34 -5.28 -16.41
N ILE A 247 -0.90 -6.00 -17.39
CA ILE A 247 -1.72 -5.35 -18.43
C ILE A 247 -3.04 -4.81 -17.85
N PRO A 248 -3.79 -5.58 -17.02
CA PRO A 248 -4.92 -5.03 -16.27
C PRO A 248 -4.57 -3.86 -15.37
N GLU A 249 -3.46 -3.94 -14.64
CA GLU A 249 -3.01 -2.85 -13.76
C GLU A 249 -2.73 -1.56 -14.54
N ILE A 250 -2.06 -1.65 -15.70
CA ILE A 250 -1.83 -0.49 -16.56
C ILE A 250 -3.15 0.12 -17.02
N ALA A 251 -4.13 -0.70 -17.39
CA ALA A 251 -5.44 -0.22 -17.80
C ALA A 251 -6.19 0.49 -16.65
N ALA A 252 -6.09 -0.05 -15.43
CA ALA A 252 -6.70 0.57 -14.24
C ALA A 252 -5.98 1.84 -13.79
N LEU A 253 -4.64 1.89 -13.86
CA LEU A 253 -3.85 3.07 -13.51
C LEU A 253 -4.09 4.26 -14.44
N HIS A 254 -4.43 4.01 -15.71
CA HIS A 254 -4.84 5.09 -16.61
C HIS A 254 -6.17 5.76 -16.18
N ALA A 255 -6.97 5.10 -15.35
CA ALA A 255 -8.22 5.65 -14.82
C ALA A 255 -8.05 6.34 -13.44
N THR A 256 -6.84 6.38 -12.89
CA THR A 256 -6.56 7.07 -11.61
C THR A 256 -5.86 8.41 -11.85
N GLU A 257 -5.91 9.30 -10.84
CA GLU A 257 -5.21 10.58 -10.86
C GLU A 257 -3.67 10.46 -11.00
N PHE A 258 -3.12 9.26 -10.80
CA PHE A 258 -1.68 8.99 -10.88
C PHE A 258 -1.16 8.79 -12.32
N SER A 259 -2.00 9.04 -13.33
CA SER A 259 -1.67 8.85 -14.76
C SER A 259 -0.85 9.99 -15.38
N GLU A 260 -0.78 11.17 -14.77
CA GLU A 260 -0.03 12.31 -15.31
C GLU A 260 1.47 12.27 -15.01
N PHE A 261 2.29 12.27 -16.06
CA PHE A 261 3.75 12.32 -15.98
C PHE A 261 4.28 13.76 -15.98
N ASN A 262 4.15 14.46 -14.85
CA ASN A 262 4.65 15.83 -14.71
C ASN A 262 6.10 15.83 -14.23
N PHE A 263 7.04 15.93 -15.18
CA PHE A 263 8.46 16.02 -14.83
C PHE A 263 8.76 17.26 -13.99
N PRO A 264 9.62 17.16 -12.95
CA PRO A 264 9.91 18.29 -12.08
C PRO A 264 10.65 19.38 -12.84
N GLU A 265 10.13 20.61 -12.81
CA GLU A 265 10.75 21.75 -13.51
C GLU A 265 12.07 22.19 -12.85
N LYS A 266 12.21 21.96 -11.55
CA LYS A 266 13.38 22.36 -10.75
C LYS A 266 14.04 21.17 -10.10
N ILE A 267 15.38 21.18 -10.11
CA ILE A 267 16.20 20.22 -9.38
C ILE A 267 16.33 20.72 -7.94
N ASN A 268 15.77 19.97 -7.00
CA ASN A 268 15.83 20.24 -5.57
C ASN A 268 16.67 19.17 -4.87
N TRP A 269 17.49 19.64 -3.93
CA TRP A 269 18.30 18.79 -3.06
C TRP A 269 17.63 18.68 -1.70
N TYR A 270 17.25 17.47 -1.31
CA TYR A 270 16.59 17.22 -0.03
C TYR A 270 17.57 17.21 1.13
N PHE A 271 18.74 16.56 0.96
CA PHE A 271 19.67 16.28 2.05
C PHE A 271 21.11 16.48 1.65
N SER A 272 21.97 16.75 2.64
CA SER A 272 23.41 16.65 2.46
C SER A 272 23.85 15.18 2.42
N PHE A 273 24.90 14.88 1.64
CA PHE A 273 25.49 13.54 1.60
C PHE A 273 26.05 13.10 2.95
N PHE A 274 26.50 14.07 3.76
CA PHE A 274 27.05 13.82 5.07
C PHE A 274 25.97 13.24 6.00
N ASP A 275 24.75 13.79 5.97
CA ASP A 275 23.65 13.36 6.84
C ASP A 275 23.07 12.01 6.37
N VAL A 276 22.98 11.79 5.05
CA VAL A 276 22.55 10.49 4.51
C VAL A 276 23.45 9.37 4.99
N ILE A 277 24.78 9.55 4.99
CA ILE A 277 25.71 8.53 5.49
C ILE A 277 25.47 8.24 6.98
N ALA A 278 25.05 9.24 7.77
CA ALA A 278 24.86 9.10 9.22
C ALA A 278 23.73 8.12 9.53
N ARG A 279 22.76 7.96 8.61
CA ARG A 279 21.65 6.99 8.72
C ARG A 279 22.08 5.51 8.70
N HIS A 280 23.37 5.21 8.55
CA HIS A 280 23.91 3.86 8.86
C HIS A 280 24.12 3.61 10.36
N ALA A 281 23.98 4.64 11.20
CA ALA A 281 24.07 4.52 12.65
C ALA A 281 22.92 3.68 13.23
N THR A 282 23.21 2.94 14.29
CA THR A 282 22.24 2.10 15.01
C THR A 282 21.32 2.97 15.86
N GLY A 283 20.01 2.73 15.76
CA GLY A 283 19.00 3.44 16.55
C GLY A 283 18.63 4.81 16.00
N VAL A 284 18.81 5.03 14.69
CA VAL A 284 18.23 6.18 13.97
C VAL A 284 16.75 5.88 13.72
N SER A 285 15.88 6.83 14.01
CA SER A 285 14.43 6.68 13.77
C SER A 285 14.13 6.47 12.28
N ARG A 286 13.17 5.57 12.00
CA ARG A 286 12.70 5.33 10.63
C ARG A 286 11.99 6.56 10.07
N GLU A 287 12.13 6.79 8.78
CA GLU A 287 11.36 7.83 8.06
C GLU A 287 10.28 7.20 7.18
N THR A 288 9.04 7.64 7.36
CA THR A 288 7.86 7.13 6.65
C THR A 288 6.97 8.23 6.09
N GLY A 289 7.20 9.48 6.48
CA GLY A 289 6.43 10.64 6.09
C GLY A 289 7.03 11.37 4.89
N LEU A 290 6.89 12.70 4.91
CA LEU A 290 7.16 13.61 3.80
C LEU A 290 8.57 14.20 3.82
N ASP A 291 9.36 13.94 4.86
CA ASP A 291 10.72 14.46 4.96
C ASP A 291 11.70 13.75 4.03
N HIS A 292 11.25 12.72 3.32
CA HIS A 292 11.95 12.02 2.24
C HIS A 292 13.24 11.24 2.59
N TRP A 293 13.63 11.11 3.87
CA TRP A 293 14.89 10.48 4.26
C TRP A 293 14.99 8.98 3.89
N PRO A 294 16.17 8.49 3.45
CA PRO A 294 16.35 7.08 3.11
C PRO A 294 16.63 6.20 4.34
N ASN A 295 15.94 5.06 4.44
CA ASN A 295 16.16 4.07 5.50
C ASN A 295 17.25 3.07 5.09
N ILE A 296 18.51 3.35 5.43
CA ILE A 296 19.70 2.63 4.90
C ILE A 296 20.53 1.87 5.95
N PHE A 297 20.11 1.86 7.22
CA PHE A 297 20.80 1.11 8.28
C PHE A 297 21.02 -0.35 7.88
N CYS A 298 22.25 -0.86 8.03
CA CYS A 298 22.55 -2.28 7.83
C CYS A 298 23.76 -2.74 8.66
N SER A 299 24.00 -2.08 9.81
CA SER A 299 25.10 -2.21 10.78
C SER A 299 26.04 -1.02 10.84
N SER A 300 26.42 -0.65 12.06
CA SER A 300 27.51 0.29 12.34
C SER A 300 28.85 -0.17 11.76
N ALA A 301 29.03 -1.47 11.48
CA ALA A 301 30.26 -1.98 10.89
C ALA A 301 30.56 -1.38 9.49
N VAL A 302 29.54 -0.86 8.80
CA VAL A 302 29.70 -0.21 7.48
C VAL A 302 30.72 0.94 7.52
N PHE A 303 30.77 1.70 8.62
CA PHE A 303 31.65 2.86 8.78
C PHE A 303 33.14 2.54 8.66
N PHE A 304 33.55 1.28 8.87
CA PHE A 304 34.95 0.87 8.65
C PHE A 304 35.11 -0.22 7.57
N LEU A 305 34.10 -1.06 7.31
CA LEU A 305 34.18 -2.09 6.28
C LEU A 305 34.21 -1.51 4.86
N ILE A 306 33.52 -0.40 4.60
CA ILE A 306 33.58 0.28 3.29
C ILE A 306 34.95 0.93 3.04
N PRO A 307 35.53 1.71 3.98
CA PRO A 307 36.92 2.14 3.86
C PRO A 307 37.90 0.98 3.63
N LEU A 308 37.72 -0.14 4.34
CA LEU A 308 38.53 -1.34 4.13
C LEU A 308 38.36 -1.92 2.73
N TYR A 309 37.14 -1.95 2.17
CA TYR A 309 36.90 -2.35 0.78
C TYR A 309 37.67 -1.47 -0.20
N ILE A 310 37.69 -0.15 0.03
CA ILE A 310 38.39 0.81 -0.83
C ILE A 310 39.90 0.56 -0.83
N VAL A 311 40.53 0.30 0.32
CA VAL A 311 41.98 0.06 0.41
C VAL A 311 42.40 -1.38 0.12
N ASN A 312 41.44 -2.32 0.01
CA ASN A 312 41.74 -3.74 -0.18
C ASN A 312 42.40 -4.01 -1.54
N ARG A 313 43.63 -4.53 -1.52
CA ARG A 313 44.46 -4.78 -2.70
C ARG A 313 44.11 -6.08 -3.44
N LYS A 314 43.39 -7.00 -2.79
CA LYS A 314 42.90 -8.25 -3.41
C LYS A 314 41.59 -8.06 -4.18
N ILE A 315 41.02 -6.87 -4.18
CA ILE A 315 39.80 -6.52 -4.93
C ILE A 315 40.23 -5.72 -6.17
N PRO A 316 39.97 -6.22 -7.39
CA PRO A 316 40.34 -5.54 -8.62
C PRO A 316 39.74 -4.14 -8.71
N LEU A 317 40.52 -3.15 -9.17
CA LEU A 317 40.09 -1.76 -9.26
C LEU A 317 38.82 -1.58 -10.12
N LYS A 318 38.71 -2.35 -11.21
CA LYS A 318 37.55 -2.30 -12.11
C LYS A 318 36.23 -2.70 -11.43
N GLU A 319 36.27 -3.68 -10.53
CA GLU A 319 35.11 -4.12 -9.75
C GLU A 319 34.80 -3.13 -8.63
N LYS A 320 35.86 -2.64 -7.98
CA LYS A 320 35.79 -1.66 -6.91
C LYS A 320 35.14 -0.37 -7.36
N LEU A 321 35.62 0.21 -8.46
CA LEU A 321 35.15 1.49 -8.98
C LEU A 321 33.69 1.42 -9.44
N GLY A 322 33.30 0.37 -10.16
CA GLY A 322 31.92 0.23 -10.64
C GLY A 322 30.90 0.21 -9.48
N ARG A 323 31.18 -0.52 -8.40
CA ARG A 323 30.29 -0.58 -7.23
C ARG A 323 30.30 0.71 -6.41
N LEU A 324 31.46 1.36 -6.26
CA LEU A 324 31.55 2.65 -5.56
C LEU A 324 30.78 3.76 -6.30
N VAL A 325 30.90 3.82 -7.63
CA VAL A 325 30.15 4.77 -8.46
C VAL A 325 28.65 4.51 -8.35
N LEU A 326 28.23 3.25 -8.34
CA LEU A 326 26.81 2.90 -8.16
C LEU A 326 26.31 3.29 -6.76
N CYS A 327 27.09 3.05 -5.69
CA CYS A 327 26.74 3.53 -4.35
C CYS A 327 26.64 5.06 -4.28
N ALA A 328 27.57 5.79 -4.89
CA ALA A 328 27.51 7.25 -4.97
C ALA A 328 26.26 7.72 -5.73
N PHE A 329 25.91 7.05 -6.83
CA PHE A 329 24.69 7.33 -7.58
C PHE A 329 23.42 7.11 -6.74
N PHE A 330 23.37 6.08 -5.90
CA PHE A 330 22.27 5.89 -4.95
C PHE A 330 22.16 7.03 -3.94
N ILE A 331 23.28 7.42 -3.31
CA ILE A 331 23.31 8.52 -2.35
C ILE A 331 22.80 9.82 -3.00
N VAL A 332 23.27 10.12 -4.22
CA VAL A 332 22.75 11.27 -4.99
C VAL A 332 21.27 11.09 -5.34
N SER A 333 20.84 9.89 -5.69
CA SER A 333 19.45 9.61 -6.03
C SER A 333 18.48 9.78 -4.86
N PHE A 334 18.91 9.51 -3.63
CA PHE A 334 18.09 9.78 -2.43
C PHE A 334 17.95 11.28 -2.18
N SER A 335 18.99 12.06 -2.48
CA SER A 335 19.03 13.49 -2.20
C SER A 335 18.44 14.35 -3.31
N VAL A 336 18.18 13.84 -4.51
CA VAL A 336 17.74 14.65 -5.67
C VAL A 336 16.34 14.26 -6.11
N ASN A 337 15.42 15.24 -6.10
CA ASN A 337 14.01 15.04 -6.43
C ASN A 337 13.77 14.42 -7.82
N THR A 338 14.50 14.83 -8.86
CA THR A 338 14.33 14.29 -10.22
C THR A 338 14.75 12.83 -10.32
N LEU A 339 15.83 12.45 -9.64
CA LEU A 339 16.25 11.05 -9.61
C LEU A 339 15.26 10.21 -8.81
N ASN A 340 14.78 10.73 -7.68
CA ASN A 340 13.73 10.09 -6.90
C ASN A 340 12.48 9.81 -7.77
N PHE A 341 12.00 10.81 -8.51
CA PHE A 341 10.90 10.67 -9.48
C PHE A 341 11.12 9.54 -10.49
N ILE A 342 12.33 9.42 -11.06
CA ILE A 342 12.68 8.35 -12.00
C ILE A 342 12.64 6.97 -11.32
N TRP A 343 13.19 6.84 -10.11
CA TRP A 343 13.14 5.58 -9.34
C TRP A 343 11.71 5.13 -9.06
N HIS A 344 10.80 6.09 -8.90
CA HIS A 344 9.39 5.88 -8.62
C HIS A 344 8.53 5.71 -9.88
N GLY A 345 9.13 5.45 -11.05
CA GLY A 345 8.40 5.17 -12.28
C GLY A 345 7.78 6.42 -12.91
N PHE A 346 8.43 7.57 -12.73
CA PHE A 346 7.97 8.88 -13.18
C PHE A 346 6.74 9.37 -12.43
N ASN A 347 6.63 9.05 -11.14
CA ASN A 347 5.63 9.64 -10.26
C ASN A 347 6.27 9.95 -8.89
N TYR A 348 5.78 10.94 -8.18
CA TYR A 348 6.19 11.21 -6.80
C TYR A 348 5.35 10.39 -5.83
N PRO A 349 5.96 9.74 -4.83
CA PRO A 349 5.19 9.09 -3.78
C PRO A 349 4.70 10.13 -2.75
N ASP A 350 3.43 10.05 -2.35
CA ASP A 350 2.85 10.90 -1.29
C ASP A 350 3.30 10.52 0.15
N SER A 351 4.25 9.58 0.32
CA SER A 351 4.89 9.17 1.59
C SER A 351 5.85 7.99 1.33
N LEU A 352 6.46 7.42 2.38
CA LEU A 352 7.31 6.22 2.31
C LEU A 352 8.45 6.39 1.28
N PRO A 353 9.38 7.32 1.50
CA PRO A 353 10.35 7.75 0.49
C PRO A 353 11.47 6.74 0.22
N ALA A 354 12.27 7.00 -0.82
CA ALA A 354 13.55 6.33 -1.06
C ALA A 354 13.47 4.79 -1.04
N ARG A 355 12.40 4.22 -1.60
CA ARG A 355 12.10 2.78 -1.53
C ARG A 355 13.17 1.92 -2.24
N GLN A 356 14.04 2.51 -3.06
CA GLN A 356 15.21 1.86 -3.64
C GLN A 356 16.34 1.58 -2.63
N SER A 357 16.20 1.97 -1.35
CA SER A 357 17.25 1.81 -0.33
C SER A 357 17.63 0.36 -0.04
N PHE A 358 16.73 -0.62 -0.20
CA PHE A 358 17.08 -2.03 -0.03
C PHE A 358 18.11 -2.53 -1.06
N LEU A 359 18.11 -1.97 -2.28
CA LEU A 359 19.07 -2.29 -3.33
C LEU A 359 20.44 -1.69 -3.02
N TYR A 360 20.46 -0.48 -2.46
CA TYR A 360 21.66 0.12 -1.92
C TYR A 360 22.23 -0.72 -0.77
N ILE A 361 21.41 -1.13 0.20
CA ILE A 361 21.81 -2.00 1.32
C ILE A 361 22.39 -3.32 0.80
N LEU A 362 21.73 -3.96 -0.18
CA LEU A 362 22.23 -5.19 -0.83
C LEU A 362 23.64 -4.98 -1.41
N LEU A 363 23.85 -3.88 -2.13
CA LEU A 363 25.13 -3.54 -2.74
C LEU A 363 26.23 -3.26 -1.71
N VAL A 364 25.91 -2.47 -0.68
CA VAL A 364 26.83 -2.15 0.43
C VAL A 364 27.24 -3.43 1.17
N LEU A 365 26.30 -4.30 1.50
CA LEU A 365 26.60 -5.55 2.20
C LEU A 365 27.42 -6.51 1.33
N LEU A 366 27.23 -6.54 0.00
CA LEU A 366 28.11 -7.28 -0.92
C LEU A 366 29.55 -6.75 -0.88
N MET A 367 29.73 -5.42 -0.85
CA MET A 367 31.06 -4.80 -0.74
C MET A 367 31.71 -5.10 0.62
N CYS A 368 30.97 -4.96 1.72
CA CYS A 368 31.44 -5.24 3.06
C CYS A 368 31.83 -6.73 3.22
N TYR A 369 31.02 -7.64 2.68
CA TYR A 369 31.34 -9.08 2.68
C TYR A 369 32.60 -9.37 1.88
N GLU A 370 32.77 -8.77 0.70
CA GLU A 370 33.99 -9.00 -0.08
C GLU A 370 35.25 -8.49 0.63
N ALA A 371 35.18 -7.31 1.27
CA ALA A 371 36.25 -6.81 2.13
C ALA A 371 36.59 -7.78 3.26
N PHE A 372 35.56 -8.29 3.95
CA PHE A 372 35.72 -9.26 5.03
C PHE A 372 36.28 -10.60 4.53
N SER A 373 35.86 -11.10 3.37
CA SER A 373 36.35 -12.36 2.80
C SER A 373 37.84 -12.31 2.42
N LYS A 374 38.36 -11.11 2.10
CA LYS A 374 39.73 -10.86 1.63
C LYS A 374 40.59 -10.11 2.67
N LEU A 375 40.65 -10.59 3.91
CA LEU A 375 41.34 -9.93 5.04
C LEU A 375 42.83 -9.62 4.83
N ASP A 376 43.55 -10.44 4.05
CA ASP A 376 44.98 -10.21 3.77
C ASP A 376 45.19 -9.15 2.68
N GLY A 377 44.11 -8.58 2.13
CA GLY A 377 44.18 -7.51 1.15
C GLY A 377 44.43 -6.12 1.77
N PHE A 378 44.39 -5.98 3.09
CA PHE A 378 44.72 -4.76 3.82
C PHE A 378 45.63 -5.07 5.02
N THR A 379 46.24 -4.05 5.59
CA THR A 379 47.18 -4.09 6.72
C THR A 379 46.49 -3.75 8.05
N MET A 380 47.12 -4.04 9.19
CA MET A 380 46.58 -3.61 10.49
C MET A 380 46.53 -2.09 10.63
N ARG A 381 47.48 -1.37 10.02
CA ARG A 381 47.46 0.10 9.98
C ARG A 381 46.22 0.62 9.27
N GLU A 382 45.88 0.04 8.12
CA GLU A 382 44.67 0.40 7.36
C GLU A 382 43.38 0.08 8.14
N LEU A 383 43.36 -0.98 8.94
CA LEU A 383 42.25 -1.27 9.87
C LEU A 383 42.09 -0.17 10.92
N PHE A 384 43.17 0.23 11.60
CA PHE A 384 43.12 1.29 12.61
C PHE A 384 42.79 2.67 12.01
N VAL A 385 43.31 2.98 10.82
CA VAL A 385 42.95 4.20 10.09
C VAL A 385 41.46 4.19 9.74
N SER A 386 40.93 3.08 9.23
CA SER A 386 39.50 2.95 8.92
C SER A 386 38.61 3.11 10.15
N LEU A 387 39.02 2.54 11.29
CA LEU A 387 38.34 2.72 12.57
C LEU A 387 38.39 4.18 13.03
N ALA A 388 39.55 4.83 12.96
CA ALA A 388 39.70 6.23 13.34
C ALA A 388 38.86 7.16 12.46
N CYS A 389 38.79 6.89 11.15
CA CYS A 389 37.91 7.61 10.23
C CYS A 389 36.43 7.40 10.58
N GLY A 390 35.99 6.17 10.87
CA GLY A 390 34.62 5.88 11.25
C GLY A 390 34.21 6.53 12.58
N LEU A 391 35.06 6.45 13.60
CA LEU A 391 34.83 7.12 14.89
C LEU A 391 34.86 8.65 14.75
N GLY A 392 35.82 9.18 14.00
CA GLY A 392 35.91 10.61 13.71
C GLY A 392 34.67 11.11 12.98
N TYR A 393 34.18 10.35 12.00
CA TYR A 393 32.93 10.66 11.31
C TYR A 393 31.73 10.65 12.26
N LEU A 394 31.54 9.61 13.09
CA LEU A 394 30.42 9.55 14.05
C LEU A 394 30.46 10.71 15.07
N LEU A 395 31.65 11.10 15.53
CA LEU A 395 31.83 12.25 16.42
C LEU A 395 31.50 13.57 15.73
N LEU A 396 31.87 13.74 14.47
CA LEU A 396 31.50 14.91 13.67
C LEU A 396 29.99 14.93 13.39
N ALA A 397 29.42 13.78 13.02
CA ALA A 397 27.99 13.64 12.77
C ALA A 397 27.16 13.99 14.00
N GLY A 398 27.54 13.52 15.20
CA GLY A 398 26.87 13.88 16.45
C GLY A 398 26.95 15.37 16.83
N LYS A 399 27.76 16.17 16.13
CA LYS A 399 27.85 17.63 16.32
C LYS A 399 27.24 18.45 15.18
N LEU A 400 27.16 17.88 13.98
CA LEU A 400 26.81 18.61 12.76
C LEU A 400 25.44 18.21 12.20
N VAL A 401 24.93 17.02 12.53
CA VAL A 401 23.61 16.57 12.11
C VAL A 401 22.58 17.12 13.09
N GLU A 402 21.68 17.96 12.60
CA GLU A 402 20.64 18.64 13.40
C GLU A 402 19.26 17.97 13.28
N ASP A 403 19.16 16.83 12.61
CA ASP A 403 17.91 16.11 12.38
C ASP A 403 17.42 15.33 13.62
N ASP A 404 16.14 15.48 13.95
CA ASP A 404 15.51 14.92 15.16
C ASP A 404 15.44 13.37 15.16
N ALA A 405 15.68 12.71 14.02
CA ALA A 405 15.78 11.25 13.98
C ALA A 405 17.04 10.73 14.69
N PHE A 406 18.01 11.61 14.99
CA PHE A 406 19.26 11.27 15.66
C PHE A 406 19.27 11.72 17.12
N THR A 407 19.60 10.80 18.01
CA THR A 407 19.89 11.15 19.41
C THR A 407 21.39 11.09 19.68
N GLN A 408 21.87 11.79 20.70
CA GLN A 408 23.27 11.61 21.16
C GLN A 408 23.56 10.14 21.52
N GLY A 409 22.55 9.42 22.05
CA GLY A 409 22.64 7.98 22.32
C GLY A 409 22.89 7.14 21.05
N THR A 410 22.28 7.49 19.93
CA THR A 410 22.44 6.84 18.62
C THR A 410 23.91 6.83 18.18
N PHE A 411 24.59 7.99 18.23
CA PHE A 411 25.99 8.10 17.82
C PHE A 411 26.94 7.40 18.79
N VAL A 412 26.71 7.53 20.10
CA VAL A 412 27.54 6.88 21.13
C VAL A 412 27.44 5.36 21.02
N LEU A 413 26.23 4.81 20.92
CA LEU A 413 26.02 3.37 20.76
C LEU A 413 26.68 2.86 19.47
N SER A 414 26.50 3.57 18.36
CA SER A 414 27.14 3.21 17.08
C SER A 414 28.66 3.22 17.17
N ALA A 415 29.26 4.19 17.87
CA ALA A 415 30.70 4.26 18.09
C ALA A 415 31.21 3.10 18.95
N CYS A 416 30.48 2.73 20.01
CA CYS A 416 30.80 1.56 20.84
C CYS A 416 30.74 0.25 20.05
N LEU A 417 29.67 0.05 19.27
CA LEU A 417 29.50 -1.12 18.41
C LEU A 417 30.58 -1.19 17.34
N LEU A 418 30.89 -0.06 16.69
CA LEU A 418 31.96 0.07 15.71
C LEU A 418 33.33 -0.34 16.29
N ALA A 419 33.66 0.16 17.49
CA ALA A 419 34.90 -0.20 18.18
C ALA A 419 34.94 -1.70 18.53
N ALA A 420 33.82 -2.28 18.98
CA ALA A 420 33.71 -3.71 19.27
C ALA A 420 33.89 -4.58 18.01
N TYR A 421 33.27 -4.22 16.89
CA TYR A 421 33.46 -4.92 15.61
C TYR A 421 34.92 -4.87 15.13
N ALA A 422 35.55 -3.69 15.20
CA ALA A 422 36.95 -3.55 14.79
C ALA A 422 37.90 -4.35 15.71
N LEU A 423 37.63 -4.38 17.02
CA LEU A 423 38.39 -5.20 17.98
C LEU A 423 38.25 -6.69 17.68
N LEU A 424 37.04 -7.18 17.41
CA LEU A 424 36.79 -8.58 17.07
C LEU A 424 37.41 -8.94 15.71
N LEU A 425 37.40 -8.04 14.73
CA LEU A 425 38.07 -8.25 13.45
C LEU A 425 39.60 -8.28 13.60
N TYR A 426 40.16 -7.40 14.43
CA TYR A 426 41.59 -7.43 14.78
C TYR A 426 41.97 -8.76 15.44
N ALA A 427 41.19 -9.20 16.43
CA ALA A 427 41.38 -10.49 17.09
C ALA A 427 41.29 -11.65 16.09
N TRP A 428 40.31 -11.61 15.17
CA TRP A 428 40.14 -12.63 14.13
C TRP A 428 41.37 -12.72 13.23
N LYS A 429 41.89 -11.59 12.77
CA LYS A 429 43.07 -11.53 11.89
C LYS A 429 44.32 -12.04 12.60
N LYS A 430 44.57 -11.60 13.83
CA LYS A 430 45.70 -12.09 14.66
C LYS A 430 45.59 -13.58 14.97
N GLY A 431 44.37 -14.09 15.13
CA GLY A 431 44.09 -15.51 15.33
C GLY A 431 44.45 -16.39 14.12
N LYS A 432 44.43 -15.86 12.90
CA LYS A 432 44.87 -16.56 11.69
C LYS A 432 46.40 -16.68 11.57
N GLU A 433 47.16 -15.86 12.31
CA GLU A 433 48.63 -15.89 12.34
C GLU A 433 49.18 -16.95 13.32
N LYS A 434 48.33 -17.54 14.18
CA LYS A 434 48.71 -18.58 15.14
C LYS A 434 48.84 -19.97 14.50
N GLN A 435 49.54 -20.89 15.17
CA GLN A 435 49.62 -22.29 14.74
C GLN A 435 48.22 -22.94 14.65
N PRO A 436 48.00 -23.90 13.72
CA PRO A 436 46.68 -24.46 13.42
C PRO A 436 45.94 -25.03 14.63
N ALA A 437 46.64 -25.70 15.55
CA ALA A 437 46.06 -26.37 16.72
C ALA A 437 45.40 -25.40 17.73
N ASP A 438 46.00 -24.24 17.97
CA ASP A 438 45.49 -23.22 18.90
C ASP A 438 44.53 -22.22 18.23
N SER A 439 44.55 -22.16 16.90
CA SER A 439 43.78 -21.19 16.12
C SER A 439 42.28 -21.50 16.08
N LEU A 440 41.91 -22.79 16.04
CA LEU A 440 40.52 -23.21 15.82
C LEU A 440 39.55 -22.86 16.99
N PRO A 441 39.85 -23.18 18.27
CA PRO A 441 38.97 -22.80 19.38
C PRO A 441 38.90 -21.29 19.55
N TYR A 442 40.02 -20.59 19.36
CA TYR A 442 40.11 -19.13 19.43
C TYR A 442 39.25 -18.44 18.35
N GLN A 443 39.38 -18.88 17.09
CA GLN A 443 38.56 -18.35 15.99
C GLN A 443 37.07 -18.63 16.18
N ARG A 444 36.71 -19.81 16.70
CA ARG A 444 35.30 -20.12 17.03
C ARG A 444 34.75 -19.19 18.11
N ALA A 445 35.51 -18.93 19.18
CA ALA A 445 35.10 -18.02 20.23
C ALA A 445 34.86 -16.60 19.70
N ILE A 446 35.74 -16.10 18.83
CA ILE A 446 35.55 -14.79 18.18
C ILE A 446 34.34 -14.82 17.25
N ALA A 447 34.14 -15.88 16.48
CA ALA A 447 32.98 -16.03 15.60
C ALA A 447 31.66 -15.95 16.38
N ILE A 448 31.60 -16.60 17.54
CA ILE A 448 30.44 -16.56 18.45
C ILE A 448 30.26 -15.16 19.03
N ALA A 449 31.34 -14.48 19.44
CA ALA A 449 31.27 -13.11 19.94
C ALA A 449 30.77 -12.13 18.88
N VAL A 450 31.24 -12.25 17.63
CA VAL A 450 30.72 -11.46 16.50
C VAL A 450 29.25 -11.79 16.26
N LEU A 451 28.86 -13.06 16.28
CA LEU A 451 27.47 -13.46 16.10
C LEU A 451 26.55 -12.86 17.18
N ALA A 452 26.99 -12.87 18.44
CA ALA A 452 26.27 -12.26 19.55
C ALA A 452 26.13 -10.75 19.37
N LEU A 453 27.19 -10.07 18.92
CA LEU A 453 27.16 -8.63 18.65
C LEU A 453 26.23 -8.27 17.47
N VAL A 454 26.28 -9.05 16.39
CA VAL A 454 25.39 -8.92 15.22
C VAL A 454 23.93 -9.12 15.63
N ALA A 455 23.66 -10.18 16.39
CA ALA A 455 22.32 -10.48 16.88
C ALA A 455 21.82 -9.36 17.80
N PHE A 456 22.66 -8.86 18.70
CA PHE A 456 22.32 -7.74 19.58
C PHE A 456 22.00 -6.47 18.79
N GLU A 457 22.91 -5.99 17.93
CA GLU A 457 22.73 -4.75 17.17
C GLU A 457 21.48 -4.81 16.29
N SER A 458 21.33 -5.91 15.54
CA SER A 458 20.21 -6.07 14.59
C SER A 458 18.87 -6.16 15.32
N THR A 459 18.80 -6.94 16.41
CA THR A 459 17.57 -7.10 17.20
C THR A 459 17.22 -5.83 17.95
N TYR A 460 18.21 -5.15 18.55
CA TYR A 460 18.00 -3.86 19.23
C TYR A 460 17.46 -2.80 18.27
N ASN A 461 18.09 -2.64 17.10
CA ASN A 461 17.63 -1.66 16.12
C ASN A 461 16.20 -1.95 15.65
N MET A 462 15.90 -3.22 15.33
CA MET A 462 14.58 -3.64 14.88
C MET A 462 13.50 -3.44 15.96
N ALA A 463 13.81 -3.77 17.22
CA ALA A 463 12.91 -3.56 18.34
C ALA A 463 12.59 -2.07 18.56
N LEU A 464 13.61 -1.22 18.45
CA LEU A 464 13.47 0.22 18.69
C LEU A 464 12.75 0.95 17.55
N THR A 465 13.00 0.57 16.29
CA THR A 465 12.62 1.38 15.12
C THR A 465 11.48 0.81 14.29
N SER A 466 11.01 -0.42 14.56
CA SER A 466 10.06 -1.11 13.68
C SER A 466 8.74 -1.51 14.34
N VAL A 467 8.80 -2.24 15.45
CA VAL A 467 7.65 -3.05 15.90
C VAL A 467 6.72 -2.23 16.80
N SER A 468 5.90 -1.39 16.19
CA SER A 468 4.74 -0.78 16.84
C SER A 468 3.58 -1.78 16.95
N THR A 469 2.74 -1.63 17.98
CA THR A 469 1.60 -2.52 18.21
C THR A 469 0.28 -1.77 18.31
N THR A 470 -0.81 -2.50 18.03
CA THR A 470 -2.18 -2.06 18.30
C THR A 470 -2.93 -3.14 19.08
N SER A 471 -4.06 -2.78 19.67
CA SER A 471 -4.96 -3.72 20.36
C SER A 471 -5.61 -4.68 19.36
N ARG A 472 -5.39 -5.99 19.55
CA ARG A 472 -6.03 -7.03 18.75
C ARG A 472 -7.52 -7.12 19.05
N SER A 473 -7.88 -7.14 20.33
CA SER A 473 -9.28 -7.26 20.75
C SER A 473 -10.11 -6.09 20.23
N SER A 474 -9.62 -4.84 20.35
CA SER A 474 -10.34 -3.67 19.87
C SER A 474 -10.55 -3.66 18.35
N TYR A 475 -9.64 -4.25 17.57
CA TYR A 475 -9.83 -4.37 16.11
C TYR A 475 -10.91 -5.39 15.74
N LEU A 476 -10.95 -6.52 16.44
CA LEU A 476 -11.84 -7.63 16.13
C LEU A 476 -13.21 -7.54 16.79
N GLU A 477 -13.34 -6.76 17.86
CA GLU A 477 -14.50 -6.71 18.77
C GLU A 477 -15.84 -6.70 18.04
N SER A 478 -15.95 -5.89 17.00
CA SER A 478 -17.25 -5.58 16.37
C SER A 478 -17.53 -6.39 15.11
N ILE A 479 -16.52 -7.08 14.57
CA ILE A 479 -16.64 -7.82 13.31
C ILE A 479 -17.69 -8.94 13.40
N PRO A 480 -17.76 -9.75 14.48
CA PRO A 480 -18.79 -10.78 14.63
C PRO A 480 -20.21 -10.20 14.61
N ALA A 481 -20.44 -9.09 15.34
CA ALA A 481 -21.75 -8.45 15.40
C ALA A 481 -22.20 -7.96 14.00
N TYR A 482 -21.31 -7.31 13.23
CA TYR A 482 -21.64 -6.92 11.86
C TYR A 482 -21.99 -8.11 10.98
N ARG A 483 -21.21 -9.20 11.04
CA ARG A 483 -21.46 -10.41 10.24
C ARG A 483 -22.81 -11.04 10.56
N GLU A 484 -23.15 -11.12 11.84
CA GLU A 484 -24.41 -11.72 12.28
C GLU A 484 -25.62 -10.88 11.86
N LEU A 485 -25.54 -9.56 12.03
CA LEU A 485 -26.58 -8.63 11.58
C LEU A 485 -26.78 -8.68 10.06
N VAL A 486 -25.69 -8.73 9.28
CA VAL A 486 -25.76 -8.87 7.82
C VAL A 486 -26.43 -10.19 7.43
N ALA A 487 -25.99 -11.31 8.00
CA ALA A 487 -26.54 -12.62 7.69
C ALA A 487 -28.05 -12.69 7.99
N ARG A 488 -28.50 -12.19 9.16
CA ARG A 488 -29.93 -12.15 9.52
C ARG A 488 -30.74 -11.21 8.64
N ASN A 489 -30.14 -10.13 8.15
CA ASN A 489 -30.83 -9.18 7.28
C ASN A 489 -30.93 -9.70 5.84
N GLU A 490 -29.89 -10.36 5.32
CA GLU A 490 -29.90 -10.98 3.99
C GLU A 490 -30.94 -12.12 3.86
N GLU A 491 -31.30 -12.78 4.96
CA GLU A 491 -32.44 -13.72 5.00
C GLU A 491 -33.81 -13.03 4.78
N LYS A 492 -33.92 -11.72 5.07
CA LYS A 492 -35.15 -10.93 5.01
C LYS A 492 -35.23 -10.06 3.75
N ASP A 493 -34.11 -9.49 3.33
CA ASP A 493 -33.96 -8.67 2.13
C ASP A 493 -32.76 -9.18 1.34
N SER A 494 -33.00 -9.87 0.23
CA SER A 494 -31.95 -10.38 -0.67
C SER A 494 -31.71 -9.46 -1.87
N GLY A 495 -32.18 -8.21 -1.80
CA GLY A 495 -32.05 -7.25 -2.90
C GLY A 495 -30.62 -6.73 -3.08
N PHE A 496 -30.41 -5.97 -4.15
CA PHE A 496 -29.16 -5.25 -4.37
C PHE A 496 -29.19 -3.91 -3.61
N TYR A 497 -28.35 -3.79 -2.59
CA TYR A 497 -28.21 -2.58 -1.76
C TYR A 497 -26.85 -2.56 -1.04
N ARG A 498 -26.55 -1.43 -0.39
CA ARG A 498 -25.32 -1.24 0.40
C ARG A 498 -25.61 -1.00 1.88
N TYR A 499 -24.63 -1.33 2.70
CA TYR A 499 -24.55 -0.96 4.11
C TYR A 499 -23.48 0.11 4.33
N GLU A 500 -23.70 0.99 5.30
CA GLU A 500 -22.70 1.94 5.75
C GLU A 500 -22.66 2.07 7.27
N LYS A 501 -21.66 2.80 7.77
CA LYS A 501 -21.45 2.98 9.21
C LYS A 501 -21.44 4.45 9.59
N LEU A 502 -22.10 4.77 10.69
CA LEU A 502 -21.99 6.08 11.33
C LEU A 502 -20.76 6.17 12.25
N SER A 503 -20.22 5.03 12.68
CA SER A 503 -18.96 4.93 13.42
C SER A 503 -18.13 3.76 12.89
N ARG A 504 -16.90 4.04 12.45
CA ARG A 504 -16.07 3.08 11.70
C ARG A 504 -14.68 2.88 12.32
N VAL A 505 -14.15 1.68 12.15
CA VAL A 505 -12.77 1.32 12.56
C VAL A 505 -11.80 1.59 11.42
N THR A 506 -12.16 1.16 10.20
CA THR A 506 -11.48 1.53 8.96
C THR A 506 -12.49 1.84 7.85
N LYS A 507 -12.02 2.46 6.75
CA LYS A 507 -12.83 2.76 5.57
C LYS A 507 -13.08 1.55 4.67
N ASN A 508 -12.45 0.41 4.97
CA ASN A 508 -12.60 -0.86 4.25
C ASN A 508 -13.35 -1.92 5.10
N ASP A 509 -14.22 -1.48 6.01
CA ASP A 509 -14.96 -2.37 6.92
C ASP A 509 -15.90 -3.35 6.18
N GLY A 510 -16.39 -2.98 4.98
CA GLY A 510 -17.19 -3.86 4.12
C GLY A 510 -16.43 -5.12 3.72
N ALA A 511 -15.15 -5.01 3.39
CA ALA A 511 -14.30 -6.15 3.05
C ALA A 511 -13.99 -7.03 4.28
N LEU A 512 -13.79 -6.41 5.45
CA LEU A 512 -13.55 -7.14 6.70
C LEU A 512 -14.78 -7.95 7.14
N ALA A 513 -15.94 -7.33 7.14
CA ALA A 513 -17.17 -7.91 7.66
C ALA A 513 -17.98 -8.67 6.60
N GLY A 514 -17.74 -8.44 5.30
CA GLY A 514 -18.34 -9.20 4.22
C GLY A 514 -19.60 -8.62 3.59
N TYR A 515 -19.84 -7.31 3.69
CA TYR A 515 -21.05 -6.66 3.16
C TYR A 515 -20.73 -5.60 2.07
N PRO A 516 -21.65 -5.34 1.12
CA PRO A 516 -21.51 -4.27 0.15
C PRO A 516 -21.50 -2.88 0.80
N THR A 517 -20.58 -2.00 0.41
CA THR A 517 -20.35 -0.69 1.05
C THR A 517 -20.32 0.44 0.01
N ALA A 518 -20.16 1.69 0.45
CA ALA A 518 -19.92 2.86 -0.37
C ALA A 518 -18.66 3.63 0.10
N SER A 519 -17.79 3.01 0.89
CA SER A 519 -16.57 3.62 1.40
C SER A 519 -15.34 2.80 0.99
N LEU A 520 -14.24 3.49 0.69
CA LEU A 520 -12.99 2.88 0.24
C LEU A 520 -11.79 3.66 0.75
N PHE A 521 -10.74 2.96 1.17
CA PHE A 521 -9.38 3.52 1.26
C PHE A 521 -8.39 2.68 0.46
N SER A 522 -7.99 3.16 -0.71
CA SER A 522 -7.08 2.51 -1.65
C SER A 522 -6.32 3.54 -2.50
N SER A 523 -5.03 3.29 -2.77
CA SER A 523 -4.22 4.05 -3.73
C SER A 523 -4.62 3.81 -5.20
N THR A 524 -5.49 2.84 -5.46
CA THR A 524 -6.05 2.58 -6.79
C THR A 524 -7.53 2.96 -6.87
N SER A 525 -7.98 3.91 -6.03
CA SER A 525 -9.37 4.35 -6.01
C SER A 525 -9.70 5.14 -7.28
N ASN A 526 -10.97 5.04 -7.70
CA ASN A 526 -11.49 5.74 -8.86
C ASN A 526 -11.63 7.23 -8.56
N ALA A 527 -10.93 8.07 -9.33
CA ALA A 527 -10.89 9.52 -9.15
C ALA A 527 -12.27 10.16 -9.36
N ALA A 528 -13.04 9.69 -10.35
CA ALA A 528 -14.36 10.26 -10.61
C ALA A 528 -15.33 10.07 -9.43
N VAL A 529 -15.20 8.95 -8.71
CA VAL A 529 -15.97 8.73 -7.48
C VAL A 529 -15.53 9.69 -6.38
N GLN A 530 -14.23 9.98 -6.24
CA GLN A 530 -13.74 10.96 -5.27
C GLN A 530 -14.30 12.36 -5.57
N ASP A 531 -14.22 12.81 -6.83
CA ASP A 531 -14.77 14.09 -7.28
C ASP A 531 -16.26 14.20 -6.99
N TRP A 532 -17.02 13.12 -7.20
CA TRP A 532 -18.44 13.10 -6.88
C TRP A 532 -18.70 13.21 -5.37
N TYR A 533 -17.88 12.55 -4.54
CA TYR A 533 -18.00 12.68 -3.08
C TYR A 533 -17.71 14.12 -2.62
N ASP A 534 -16.68 14.77 -3.16
CA ASP A 534 -16.37 16.19 -2.88
C ASP A 534 -17.55 17.09 -3.24
N ARG A 535 -18.08 16.98 -4.47
CA ARG A 535 -19.23 17.78 -4.92
C ARG A 535 -20.49 17.56 -4.09
N MET A 536 -20.69 16.37 -3.56
CA MET A 536 -21.81 16.03 -2.67
C MET A 536 -21.56 16.38 -1.20
N GLY A 537 -20.37 16.90 -0.85
CA GLY A 537 -20.00 17.30 0.51
C GLY A 537 -19.60 16.13 1.42
N MET A 538 -19.14 15.02 0.85
CA MET A 538 -18.67 13.84 1.57
C MET A 538 -17.14 13.77 1.60
N SER A 539 -16.59 13.14 2.64
CA SER A 539 -15.15 13.14 2.89
C SER A 539 -14.36 12.34 1.86
N GLU A 540 -13.37 12.98 1.24
CA GLU A 540 -12.47 12.34 0.28
C GLU A 540 -10.99 12.73 0.47
N SER A 541 -10.12 12.00 -0.22
CA SER A 541 -8.77 12.41 -0.59
C SER A 541 -8.33 11.59 -1.81
N LYS A 542 -7.14 11.88 -2.37
CA LYS A 542 -6.45 11.07 -3.39
C LYS A 542 -6.42 9.55 -3.19
N VAL A 543 -6.61 9.07 -1.96
CA VAL A 543 -6.53 7.66 -1.58
C VAL A 543 -7.79 7.11 -0.92
N PHE A 544 -8.83 7.91 -0.69
CA PHE A 544 -10.11 7.41 -0.15
C PHE A 544 -11.31 8.25 -0.59
N TYR A 545 -12.48 7.62 -0.58
CA TYR A 545 -13.77 8.29 -0.48
C TYR A 545 -14.55 7.61 0.65
N CYS A 546 -15.30 8.39 1.42
CA CYS A 546 -15.92 7.93 2.66
C CYS A 546 -17.34 8.47 2.78
N PHE A 547 -18.25 7.64 3.28
CA PHE A 547 -19.64 8.01 3.54
C PHE A 547 -19.81 9.06 4.66
N ASP A 548 -18.73 9.49 5.32
CA ASP A 548 -18.78 10.61 6.26
C ASP A 548 -19.14 11.89 5.49
N GLY A 549 -20.16 12.62 5.95
CA GLY A 549 -20.73 13.78 5.23
C GLY A 549 -21.93 13.47 4.35
N GLN A 550 -22.44 12.23 4.39
CA GLN A 550 -23.67 11.87 3.70
C GLN A 550 -24.85 12.76 4.10
N THR A 551 -25.78 12.92 3.17
CA THR A 551 -27.12 13.44 3.41
C THR A 551 -28.14 12.37 3.00
N PRO A 552 -29.42 12.48 3.42
CA PRO A 552 -30.44 11.53 2.98
C PRO A 552 -30.58 11.42 1.46
N LEU A 553 -30.32 12.50 0.71
CA LEU A 553 -30.31 12.45 -0.76
C LEU A 553 -29.10 11.68 -1.30
N SER A 554 -27.88 11.99 -0.83
CA SER A 554 -26.69 11.29 -1.32
C SER A 554 -26.68 9.81 -0.93
N ALA A 555 -27.14 9.47 0.28
CA ALA A 555 -27.34 8.09 0.73
C ALA A 555 -28.34 7.33 -0.16
N ALA A 556 -29.43 7.99 -0.55
CA ALA A 556 -30.43 7.40 -1.44
C ALA A 556 -29.85 7.14 -2.84
N LEU A 557 -29.13 8.10 -3.43
CA LEU A 557 -28.46 7.94 -4.74
C LEU A 557 -27.42 6.82 -4.73
N LEU A 558 -26.75 6.60 -3.61
CA LEU A 558 -25.82 5.49 -3.39
C LEU A 558 -26.49 4.14 -3.10
N ASN A 559 -27.83 4.07 -3.05
CA ASN A 559 -28.59 2.87 -2.64
C ASN A 559 -28.06 2.29 -1.31
N VAL A 560 -27.81 3.17 -0.34
CA VAL A 560 -27.48 2.78 1.04
C VAL A 560 -28.78 2.56 1.80
N ARG A 561 -29.14 1.29 1.96
CA ARG A 561 -30.41 0.88 2.58
C ARG A 561 -30.28 0.64 4.08
N TYR A 562 -29.09 0.31 4.54
CA TYR A 562 -28.87 -0.08 5.93
C TYR A 562 -27.65 0.61 6.53
N LEU A 563 -27.74 0.94 7.82
CA LEU A 563 -26.70 1.64 8.56
C LEU A 563 -26.41 0.94 9.88
N PHE A 564 -25.13 0.78 10.20
CA PHE A 564 -24.72 0.40 11.55
C PHE A 564 -24.45 1.63 12.40
N SER A 565 -25.03 1.64 13.60
CA SER A 565 -24.76 2.65 14.62
C SER A 565 -24.36 2.03 15.97
N ARG A 566 -23.77 2.87 16.82
CA ARG A 566 -23.52 2.63 18.25
C ARG A 566 -24.59 3.27 19.15
N SER A 567 -25.56 3.96 18.56
CA SER A 567 -26.68 4.59 19.26
C SER A 567 -27.97 3.85 18.95
N ASP A 568 -28.82 3.65 19.96
CA ASP A 568 -30.20 3.19 19.83
C ASP A 568 -31.20 4.36 19.62
N ALA A 569 -30.69 5.58 19.51
CA ALA A 569 -31.47 6.81 19.39
C ALA A 569 -31.09 7.63 18.15
N GLU A 570 -30.89 6.99 16.99
CA GLU A 570 -30.79 7.71 15.72
C GLU A 570 -32.14 8.34 15.34
N ASP A 571 -32.14 9.38 14.49
CA ASP A 571 -33.37 10.09 14.12
C ASP A 571 -34.39 9.15 13.47
N SER A 572 -35.48 8.90 14.19
CA SER A 572 -36.58 8.04 13.76
C SER A 572 -37.30 8.49 12.49
N SER A 573 -37.20 9.78 12.10
CA SER A 573 -37.78 10.26 10.84
C SER A 573 -37.00 9.73 9.63
N LEU A 574 -35.68 9.58 9.76
CA LEU A 574 -34.79 9.12 8.70
C LEU A 574 -34.50 7.61 8.80
N TYR A 575 -34.50 7.04 10.00
CA TYR A 575 -34.02 5.68 10.23
C TYR A 575 -34.99 4.86 11.09
N THR A 576 -35.19 3.60 10.73
CA THR A 576 -35.94 2.64 11.56
C THR A 576 -34.98 1.60 12.13
N LEU A 577 -34.91 1.47 13.46
CA LEU A 577 -34.15 0.40 14.10
C LEU A 577 -34.81 -0.94 13.81
N ILE A 578 -34.05 -1.90 13.26
CA ILE A 578 -34.59 -3.20 12.84
C ILE A 578 -33.93 -4.42 13.50
N ASP A 579 -32.71 -4.28 14.02
CA ASP A 579 -31.98 -5.37 14.66
C ASP A 579 -30.85 -4.83 15.56
N GLU A 580 -30.34 -5.66 16.47
CA GLU A 580 -29.26 -5.35 17.41
C GLU A 580 -28.41 -6.59 17.69
N GLN A 581 -27.10 -6.37 17.86
CA GLN A 581 -26.16 -7.40 18.27
C GLN A 581 -24.97 -6.77 19.00
N ASP A 582 -24.75 -7.15 20.26
CA ASP A 582 -23.59 -6.75 21.07
C ASP A 582 -23.32 -5.23 21.07
N GLY A 583 -24.37 -4.41 21.18
CA GLY A 583 -24.26 -2.95 21.16
C GLY A 583 -23.90 -2.36 19.79
N VAL A 584 -24.13 -3.13 18.71
CA VAL A 584 -24.23 -2.64 17.34
C VAL A 584 -25.70 -2.67 16.94
N TYR A 585 -26.21 -1.52 16.53
CA TYR A 585 -27.60 -1.35 16.11
C TYR A 585 -27.67 -1.28 14.58
N LEU A 586 -28.56 -2.06 13.97
CA LEU A 586 -28.83 -2.04 12.54
C LEU A 586 -30.09 -1.22 12.26
N TYR A 587 -29.93 -0.15 11.50
CA TYR A 587 -31.01 0.70 11.05
C TYR A 587 -31.30 0.47 9.57
N LYS A 588 -32.59 0.50 9.21
CA LYS A 588 -33.06 0.66 7.84
C LYS A 588 -33.22 2.14 7.55
N ASN A 589 -32.65 2.60 6.44
CA ASN A 589 -32.87 3.94 5.93
C ASN A 589 -34.30 4.02 5.34
N ASN A 590 -35.09 4.98 5.83
CA ASN A 590 -36.47 5.19 5.43
C ASN A 590 -36.57 5.90 4.07
N LYS A 591 -35.48 6.55 3.62
CA LYS A 591 -35.39 7.41 2.44
C LYS A 591 -34.33 6.84 1.49
N THR A 592 -34.72 5.85 0.69
CA THR A 592 -33.79 5.10 -0.20
C THR A 592 -34.32 5.05 -1.62
N LEU A 593 -33.40 4.90 -2.59
CA LEU A 593 -33.74 4.63 -3.98
C LEU A 593 -33.44 3.18 -4.36
N PRO A 594 -34.11 2.65 -5.40
CA PRO A 594 -33.72 1.40 -6.05
C PRO A 594 -32.29 1.46 -6.62
N ALA A 595 -31.79 0.31 -7.08
CA ALA A 595 -30.47 0.18 -7.70
C ALA A 595 -30.30 1.01 -8.98
N GLY A 596 -31.41 1.45 -9.58
CA GLY A 596 -31.43 2.47 -10.62
C GLY A 596 -32.83 3.01 -10.84
N PHE A 597 -32.92 4.10 -11.58
CA PHE A 597 -34.18 4.80 -11.87
C PHE A 597 -34.12 5.54 -13.20
N ILE A 598 -35.29 5.81 -13.79
CA ILE A 598 -35.39 6.64 -15.01
C ILE A 598 -35.42 8.12 -14.64
N LEU A 599 -34.42 8.86 -15.12
CA LEU A 599 -34.42 10.32 -15.15
C LEU A 599 -35.13 10.78 -16.44
N GLN A 600 -36.25 11.49 -16.29
CA GLN A 600 -37.08 11.94 -17.41
C GLN A 600 -36.44 13.13 -18.15
N ASP A 601 -36.81 13.33 -19.42
CA ASP A 601 -36.33 14.48 -20.21
C ASP A 601 -36.67 15.81 -19.52
N GLY A 602 -35.63 16.63 -19.27
CA GLY A 602 -35.73 17.92 -18.58
C GLY A 602 -35.39 17.88 -17.09
N GLN A 603 -35.26 16.68 -16.49
CA GLN A 603 -34.71 16.51 -15.15
C GLN A 603 -33.18 16.36 -15.22
N ASN A 604 -32.49 16.82 -14.18
CA ASN A 604 -31.05 16.81 -14.06
C ASN A 604 -30.60 16.61 -12.61
N LEU A 605 -29.69 15.68 -12.40
CA LEU A 605 -29.03 15.34 -11.14
C LEU A 605 -27.50 15.44 -11.24
N SER A 606 -26.95 16.12 -12.26
CA SER A 606 -25.52 16.18 -12.47
C SER A 606 -24.86 17.14 -11.49
N SER A 607 -24.20 16.60 -10.45
CA SER A 607 -23.43 17.40 -9.49
C SER A 607 -22.33 18.20 -10.17
N SER A 608 -21.71 17.66 -11.23
CA SER A 608 -20.69 18.36 -12.01
C SER A 608 -21.20 19.67 -12.60
N GLU A 609 -22.36 19.66 -13.26
CA GLU A 609 -22.94 20.84 -13.90
C GLU A 609 -23.33 21.90 -12.87
N PHE A 610 -23.96 21.48 -11.77
CA PHE A 610 -24.35 22.39 -10.69
C PHE A 610 -23.16 22.95 -9.91
N SER A 611 -22.08 22.18 -9.76
CA SER A 611 -20.86 22.63 -9.09
C SER A 611 -20.07 23.70 -9.86
N GLU A 612 -20.37 23.92 -11.14
CA GLU A 612 -19.81 25.05 -11.90
C GLU A 612 -20.32 26.40 -11.37
N GLU A 613 -21.50 26.42 -10.76
CA GLU A 613 -22.15 27.63 -10.26
C GLU A 613 -21.88 27.90 -8.78
N THR A 614 -21.64 26.86 -7.98
CA THR A 614 -21.47 26.95 -6.53
C THR A 614 -20.52 25.89 -5.99
N SER A 615 -19.77 26.22 -4.93
CA SER A 615 -18.96 25.26 -4.19
C SER A 615 -19.60 24.81 -2.87
N ASP A 616 -20.85 25.19 -2.63
CA ASP A 616 -21.64 24.77 -1.46
C ASP A 616 -22.40 23.47 -1.81
N PRO A 617 -22.08 22.34 -1.15
CA PRO A 617 -22.71 21.06 -1.44
C PRO A 617 -24.21 21.02 -1.10
N PHE A 618 -24.71 21.90 -0.23
CA PHE A 618 -26.15 22.01 0.02
C PHE A 618 -26.87 22.65 -1.14
N GLU A 619 -26.27 23.66 -1.78
CA GLU A 619 -26.87 24.31 -2.94
C GLU A 619 -26.85 23.41 -4.17
N VAL A 620 -25.78 22.64 -4.38
CA VAL A 620 -25.75 21.57 -5.41
C VAL A 620 -26.95 20.63 -5.23
N GLN A 621 -27.20 20.18 -4.01
CA GLN A 621 -28.32 19.27 -3.71
C GLN A 621 -29.70 19.95 -3.79
N ASN A 622 -29.79 21.25 -3.49
CA ASN A 622 -31.01 22.03 -3.71
C ASN A 622 -31.36 22.11 -5.19
N GLN A 623 -30.38 22.37 -6.05
CA GLN A 623 -30.56 22.43 -7.50
C GLN A 623 -30.98 21.07 -8.08
N MET A 624 -30.41 19.97 -7.57
CA MET A 624 -30.86 18.61 -7.89
C MET A 624 -32.34 18.38 -7.54
N ALA A 625 -32.76 18.71 -6.31
CA ALA A 625 -34.15 18.59 -5.89
C ALA A 625 -35.09 19.48 -6.74
N ALA A 626 -34.65 20.69 -7.06
CA ALA A 626 -35.37 21.64 -7.90
C ALA A 626 -35.59 21.18 -9.34
N SER A 627 -34.61 20.49 -9.91
CA SER A 627 -34.74 19.93 -11.25
C SER A 627 -35.67 18.72 -11.32
N VAL A 628 -35.86 18.00 -10.21
CA VAL A 628 -36.64 16.77 -10.17
C VAL A 628 -38.09 16.98 -9.75
N SER A 629 -38.35 17.76 -8.68
CA SER A 629 -39.67 17.76 -8.02
C SER A 629 -40.26 19.14 -7.73
N THR A 630 -39.54 20.05 -7.09
CA THR A 630 -40.07 21.36 -6.65
C THR A 630 -38.99 22.41 -6.51
N SER A 631 -39.30 23.68 -6.81
CA SER A 631 -38.40 24.81 -6.58
C SER A 631 -38.15 25.15 -5.10
N ASP A 632 -38.85 24.50 -4.17
CA ASP A 632 -38.58 24.65 -2.73
C ASP A 632 -37.22 24.02 -2.38
N PRO A 633 -36.38 24.67 -1.55
CA PRO A 633 -35.06 24.15 -1.20
C PRO A 633 -35.16 22.89 -0.32
N LEU A 634 -34.35 21.88 -0.64
CA LEU A 634 -34.19 20.67 0.16
C LEU A 634 -33.49 20.96 1.50
N PHE A 635 -32.50 21.85 1.46
CA PHE A 635 -31.77 22.36 2.61
C PHE A 635 -32.07 23.85 2.77
N VAL A 636 -32.77 24.19 3.85
CA VAL A 636 -33.16 25.55 4.19
C VAL A 636 -32.06 26.19 5.04
N SER A 637 -31.46 27.27 4.56
CA SER A 637 -30.43 28.00 5.32
C SER A 637 -30.95 28.56 6.64
N ILE A 638 -30.10 28.49 7.66
CA ILE A 638 -30.39 28.96 9.02
C ILE A 638 -29.44 30.12 9.33
N GLU A 639 -29.99 31.21 9.86
CA GLU A 639 -29.18 32.31 10.35
C GLU A 639 -28.38 31.86 11.58
N SER A 640 -27.06 31.94 11.50
CA SER A 640 -26.14 31.62 12.59
C SER A 640 -25.23 32.80 12.91
N GLU A 641 -24.83 32.92 14.16
CA GLU A 641 -23.89 33.93 14.64
C GLU A 641 -22.49 33.33 14.80
N GLU A 642 -21.47 34.06 14.36
CA GLU A 642 -20.06 33.67 14.44
C GLU A 642 -19.35 34.47 15.54
N SER A 643 -18.62 33.78 16.41
CA SER A 643 -17.82 34.40 17.47
C SER A 643 -16.50 33.65 17.66
N GLY A 644 -15.47 34.10 16.94
CA GLY A 644 -14.12 33.52 17.04
C GLY A 644 -14.10 32.09 16.51
N ASN A 645 -13.80 31.12 17.38
CA ASN A 645 -13.77 29.70 17.05
C ASN A 645 -15.15 29.01 17.19
N GLN A 646 -16.23 29.77 17.35
CA GLN A 646 -17.58 29.24 17.56
C GLN A 646 -18.59 29.78 16.54
N VAL A 647 -19.53 28.91 16.18
CA VAL A 647 -20.75 29.26 15.43
C VAL A 647 -21.94 28.76 16.23
N PHE A 648 -22.95 29.60 16.44
CA PHE A 648 -24.15 29.21 17.20
C PHE A 648 -25.44 29.71 16.56
N PHE A 649 -26.53 28.99 16.81
CA PHE A 649 -27.86 29.32 16.29
C PHE A 649 -28.96 28.80 17.22
N ASP A 650 -30.12 29.45 17.16
CA ASP A 650 -31.32 29.04 17.88
C ASP A 650 -32.27 28.25 16.96
N VAL A 651 -32.84 27.17 17.50
CA VAL A 651 -33.74 26.29 16.75
C VAL A 651 -35.18 26.80 16.85
N TYR A 652 -35.67 27.41 15.78
CA TYR A 652 -37.07 27.88 15.69
C TYR A 652 -38.04 26.87 15.08
N THR A 653 -37.53 25.84 14.42
CA THR A 653 -38.38 24.80 13.82
C THR A 653 -37.73 23.45 14.05
N GLU A 654 -38.47 22.54 14.69
CA GLU A 654 -37.99 21.17 14.89
C GLU A 654 -37.62 20.52 13.54
N GLY A 655 -36.51 19.78 13.54
CA GLY A 655 -36.06 19.05 12.35
C GLY A 655 -34.62 18.58 12.47
N HIS A 656 -34.11 18.07 11.34
CA HIS A 656 -32.75 17.57 11.22
C HIS A 656 -31.84 18.66 10.63
N TYR A 657 -30.68 18.87 11.24
CA TYR A 657 -29.77 19.96 10.89
C TYR A 657 -28.41 19.45 10.42
N TYR A 658 -27.78 20.22 9.55
CA TYR A 658 -26.45 19.97 9.02
C TYR A 658 -25.63 21.25 9.05
N ALA A 659 -24.31 21.12 9.08
CA ALA A 659 -23.39 22.23 8.85
C ALA A 659 -22.29 21.86 7.85
N TYR A 660 -21.74 22.85 7.16
CA TYR A 660 -20.59 22.67 6.29
C TYR A 660 -19.54 23.75 6.55
N CYS A 661 -18.32 23.32 6.82
CA CYS A 661 -17.20 24.19 7.18
C CYS A 661 -16.06 23.95 6.20
N LYS A 662 -15.90 24.83 5.19
CA LYS A 662 -14.81 24.69 4.22
C LYS A 662 -13.51 25.25 4.78
N SER A 663 -12.63 24.41 5.28
CA SER A 663 -11.32 24.82 5.81
C SER A 663 -10.34 23.66 5.96
N SER A 664 -9.28 23.69 5.14
CA SER A 664 -8.17 22.73 5.20
C SER A 664 -7.34 22.75 6.49
N LYS A 665 -7.66 23.65 7.44
CA LYS A 665 -6.91 23.85 8.69
C LYS A 665 -7.62 23.31 9.92
N ILE A 666 -8.93 23.07 9.86
CA ILE A 666 -9.71 22.68 11.02
C ILE A 666 -9.71 21.16 11.12
N ASP A 667 -9.06 20.57 12.12
CA ASP A 667 -9.06 19.10 12.26
C ASP A 667 -10.25 18.60 13.09
N THR A 668 -10.69 19.34 14.11
CA THR A 668 -11.72 18.90 15.05
C THR A 668 -12.77 19.97 15.32
N VAL A 669 -14.06 19.59 15.19
CA VAL A 669 -15.21 20.44 15.54
C VAL A 669 -16.12 19.67 16.49
N SER A 670 -16.61 20.32 17.54
CA SER A 670 -17.53 19.73 18.50
C SER A 670 -18.87 20.47 18.47
N ILE A 671 -19.98 19.73 18.48
CA ILE A 671 -21.34 20.25 18.68
C ILE A 671 -21.76 20.04 20.13
N SER A 672 -22.36 21.08 20.72
CA SER A 672 -23.03 21.02 22.01
C SER A 672 -24.42 21.64 21.93
N SER A 673 -25.44 20.87 22.30
CA SER A 673 -26.81 21.34 22.56
C SER A 673 -27.46 20.48 23.64
N ALA A 674 -28.73 20.76 23.98
CA ALA A 674 -29.50 19.91 24.89
C ALA A 674 -29.80 18.53 24.28
N SER A 675 -30.00 18.47 22.96
CA SER A 675 -30.36 17.25 22.23
C SER A 675 -29.15 16.41 21.82
N VAL A 676 -28.03 17.04 21.43
CA VAL A 676 -26.89 16.36 20.81
C VAL A 676 -25.57 16.87 21.37
N ASN A 677 -24.65 15.93 21.66
CA ASN A 677 -23.26 16.23 21.95
C ASN A 677 -22.36 15.25 21.19
N LYS A 678 -21.52 15.77 20.29
CA LYS A 678 -20.72 14.97 19.36
C LYS A 678 -19.47 15.72 18.92
N THR A 679 -18.41 14.97 18.64
CA THR A 679 -17.15 15.52 18.10
C THR A 679 -16.87 14.92 16.73
N TYR A 680 -16.65 15.79 15.76
CA TYR A 680 -16.24 15.48 14.40
C TYR A 680 -14.72 15.60 14.30
N LYS A 681 -14.08 14.63 13.66
CA LYS A 681 -12.63 14.60 13.48
C LYS A 681 -12.26 14.62 12.00
N LYS A 682 -11.04 15.04 11.71
CA LYS A 682 -10.50 15.18 10.35
C LYS A 682 -11.37 16.07 9.47
N VAL A 683 -11.94 17.13 10.03
CA VAL A 683 -12.82 18.09 9.32
C VAL A 683 -12.10 18.77 8.15
N LYS A 684 -10.76 18.79 8.17
CA LYS A 684 -9.88 19.24 7.08
C LYS A 684 -10.07 18.55 5.73
N TYR A 685 -10.85 17.47 5.67
CA TYR A 685 -11.30 16.84 4.42
C TYR A 685 -12.69 17.34 3.99
N ASP A 686 -13.06 18.55 4.42
CA ASP A 686 -14.21 19.34 3.98
C ASP A 686 -15.49 18.49 3.76
N TYR A 687 -16.00 17.85 4.81
CA TYR A 687 -17.24 17.06 4.74
C TYR A 687 -18.37 17.69 5.57
N ILE A 688 -19.62 17.43 5.17
CA ILE A 688 -20.83 17.89 5.86
C ILE A 688 -20.91 17.29 7.27
N LEU A 689 -21.17 18.11 8.26
CA LEU A 689 -21.36 17.73 9.65
C LEU A 689 -22.86 17.46 9.88
N ASP A 690 -23.21 16.21 10.14
CA ASP A 690 -24.55 15.81 10.56
C ASP A 690 -24.78 16.15 12.04
N LEU A 691 -25.49 17.26 12.27
CA LEU A 691 -25.76 17.83 13.60
C LEU A 691 -26.89 17.09 14.35
N GLY A 692 -27.64 16.22 13.67
CA GLY A 692 -28.76 15.48 14.22
C GLY A 692 -30.06 16.27 14.28
N ARG A 693 -31.04 15.69 14.96
CA ARG A 693 -32.37 16.28 15.18
C ARG A 693 -32.36 17.21 16.39
N HIS A 694 -32.98 18.38 16.25
CA HIS A 694 -33.15 19.35 17.33
C HIS A 694 -34.61 19.75 17.52
N GLU A 695 -34.97 20.00 18.78
CA GLU A 695 -36.29 20.48 19.18
C GLU A 695 -36.36 22.02 19.17
N THR A 696 -37.58 22.55 19.03
CA THR A 696 -37.78 24.02 19.07
C THR A 696 -37.38 24.59 20.43
N GLY A 697 -36.52 25.60 20.41
CA GLY A 697 -35.96 26.22 21.61
C GLY A 697 -34.56 25.72 21.99
N ASP A 698 -34.01 24.73 21.27
CA ASP A 698 -32.61 24.34 21.42
C ASP A 698 -31.66 25.48 21.02
N HIS A 699 -30.60 25.65 21.80
CA HIS A 699 -29.45 26.48 21.44
C HIS A 699 -28.29 25.56 21.06
N VAL A 700 -27.81 25.68 19.82
CA VAL A 700 -26.77 24.80 19.27
C VAL A 700 -25.48 25.60 19.11
N THR A 701 -24.38 25.05 19.62
CA THR A 701 -23.04 25.65 19.47
C THR A 701 -22.10 24.67 18.80
N LEU A 702 -21.51 25.08 17.68
CA LEU A 702 -20.36 24.44 17.05
C LEU A 702 -19.09 25.14 17.52
N THR A 703 -18.12 24.38 17.97
CA THR A 703 -16.82 24.89 18.44
C THR A 703 -15.71 24.20 17.67
N ASN A 704 -14.82 24.99 17.06
CA ASN A 704 -13.52 24.51 16.64
C ASN A 704 -12.66 24.34 17.88
N ASP A 705 -12.21 23.10 18.12
CA ASP A 705 -11.40 22.77 19.30
C ASP A 705 -10.02 23.44 19.25
N GLU A 706 -9.63 23.97 18.09
CA GLU A 706 -8.47 24.83 17.89
C GLU A 706 -8.87 26.32 17.99
N ASP A 707 -7.94 27.19 18.41
CA ASP A 707 -8.17 28.64 18.56
C ASP A 707 -8.32 29.41 17.22
N SER A 708 -8.59 28.71 16.11
CA SER A 708 -8.78 29.32 14.78
C SER A 708 -10.25 29.61 14.49
N VAL A 709 -10.49 30.64 13.68
CA VAL A 709 -11.85 31.09 13.32
C VAL A 709 -12.62 29.96 12.64
N LEU A 710 -13.87 29.75 13.07
CA LEU A 710 -14.79 28.79 12.48
C LEU A 710 -15.87 29.53 11.71
N ASN A 711 -15.95 29.26 10.40
CA ASN A 711 -17.07 29.68 9.56
C ASN A 711 -17.81 28.44 9.12
N ALA A 712 -19.13 28.43 9.27
CA ALA A 712 -19.97 27.28 8.95
C ALA A 712 -21.28 27.74 8.31
N VAL A 713 -21.67 27.10 7.22
CA VAL A 713 -23.03 27.22 6.68
C VAL A 713 -23.89 26.22 7.45
N VAL A 714 -24.97 26.70 8.08
CA VAL A 714 -25.94 25.85 8.81
C VAL A 714 -27.23 25.75 8.01
N VAL A 715 -27.74 24.54 7.86
CA VAL A 715 -28.99 24.26 7.14
C VAL A 715 -29.89 23.29 7.90
N ARG A 716 -31.19 23.33 7.61
CA ARG A 716 -32.18 22.36 8.06
C ARG A 716 -32.73 21.59 6.86
N LEU A 717 -32.85 20.28 6.99
CA LEU A 717 -33.47 19.42 5.98
C LEU A 717 -35.00 19.63 5.93
N ASP A 718 -35.54 19.81 4.72
CA ASP A 718 -36.98 19.70 4.46
C ASP A 718 -37.34 18.27 4.05
N GLU A 719 -37.84 17.50 5.01
CA GLU A 719 -38.20 16.08 4.81
C GLU A 719 -39.34 15.89 3.78
N ALA A 720 -40.18 16.90 3.55
CA ALA A 720 -41.26 16.82 2.58
C ALA A 720 -40.74 17.03 1.15
N VAL A 721 -39.82 17.98 0.94
CA VAL A 721 -39.09 18.13 -0.33
C VAL A 721 -38.30 16.85 -0.64
N LEU A 722 -37.58 16.31 0.34
CA LEU A 722 -36.86 15.04 0.19
C LEU A 722 -37.80 13.92 -0.28
N SER A 723 -38.93 13.73 0.41
CA SER A 723 -39.88 12.66 0.09
C SER A 723 -40.44 12.80 -1.33
N ARG A 724 -40.85 14.01 -1.74
CA ARG A 724 -41.31 14.28 -3.11
C ARG A 724 -40.24 14.01 -4.16
N THR A 725 -38.99 14.41 -3.90
CA THR A 725 -37.86 14.15 -4.81
C THR A 725 -37.61 12.66 -4.96
N LEU A 726 -37.55 11.90 -3.86
CA LEU A 726 -37.32 10.45 -3.95
C LEU A 726 -38.51 9.70 -4.56
N GLU A 727 -39.75 10.13 -4.30
CA GLU A 727 -40.95 9.59 -4.95
C GLU A 727 -40.90 9.81 -6.47
N ALA A 728 -40.53 11.01 -6.92
CA ALA A 728 -40.39 11.32 -8.35
C ALA A 728 -39.30 10.47 -9.03
N LEU A 729 -38.16 10.25 -8.37
CA LEU A 729 -37.09 9.38 -8.89
C LEU A 729 -37.49 7.90 -8.87
N SER A 730 -38.30 7.46 -7.91
CA SER A 730 -38.73 6.06 -7.80
C SER A 730 -39.98 5.70 -8.61
N GLU A 731 -40.52 6.62 -9.43
CA GLU A 731 -41.68 6.37 -10.30
C GLU A 731 -41.47 5.17 -11.25
N GLN A 732 -40.25 5.00 -11.76
CA GLN A 732 -39.88 3.97 -12.74
C GLN A 732 -38.60 3.24 -12.29
N PRO A 733 -38.71 2.35 -11.28
CA PRO A 733 -37.55 1.76 -10.63
C PRO A 733 -36.94 0.65 -11.47
N PHE A 734 -35.61 0.60 -11.51
CA PHE A 734 -34.89 -0.58 -11.97
C PHE A 734 -34.81 -1.61 -10.84
N THR A 735 -35.38 -2.79 -11.08
CA THR A 735 -35.40 -3.91 -10.14
C THR A 735 -34.34 -4.92 -10.53
N VAL A 736 -33.40 -5.19 -9.64
CA VAL A 736 -32.38 -6.23 -9.84
C VAL A 736 -33.00 -7.60 -9.59
N ASP A 737 -32.99 -8.44 -10.62
CA ASP A 737 -33.49 -9.82 -10.57
C ASP A 737 -32.43 -10.77 -10.02
N SER A 738 -31.17 -10.56 -10.40
CA SER A 738 -30.04 -11.34 -9.90
C SER A 738 -28.74 -10.56 -10.03
N TYR A 739 -27.81 -10.83 -9.12
CA TYR A 739 -26.46 -10.28 -9.22
C TYR A 739 -25.45 -11.25 -8.61
N ASP A 740 -24.23 -11.19 -9.12
CA ASP A 740 -23.05 -11.82 -8.52
C ASP A 740 -21.88 -10.83 -8.55
N SER A 741 -20.67 -11.29 -8.24
CA SER A 741 -19.48 -10.44 -8.22
C SER A 741 -19.09 -9.81 -9.58
N SER A 742 -19.71 -10.22 -10.68
CA SER A 742 -19.35 -9.86 -12.06
C SER A 742 -20.56 -9.63 -12.99
N HIS A 743 -21.77 -10.02 -12.60
CA HIS A 743 -22.98 -9.82 -13.40
C HIS A 743 -24.08 -9.16 -12.58
N VAL A 744 -24.85 -8.28 -13.23
CA VAL A 744 -26.10 -7.74 -12.68
C VAL A 744 -27.14 -7.86 -13.78
N THR A 745 -28.30 -8.41 -13.46
CA THR A 745 -29.44 -8.49 -14.37
C THR A 745 -30.66 -7.96 -13.67
N GLY A 746 -31.44 -7.15 -14.37
CA GLY A 746 -32.68 -6.60 -13.85
C GLY A 746 -33.60 -6.11 -14.96
N HIS A 747 -34.77 -5.62 -14.55
CA HIS A 747 -35.77 -5.08 -15.44
C HIS A 747 -36.25 -3.70 -14.99
N VAL A 748 -36.75 -2.93 -15.94
CA VAL A 748 -37.41 -1.64 -15.72
C VAL A 748 -38.59 -1.50 -16.68
N ASP A 749 -39.72 -1.03 -16.16
CA ASP A 749 -40.90 -0.68 -16.95
C ASP A 749 -40.91 0.84 -17.17
N VAL A 750 -40.64 1.24 -18.41
CA VAL A 750 -40.54 2.64 -18.81
C VAL A 750 -41.87 3.10 -19.40
N THR A 751 -42.61 3.87 -18.62
CA THR A 751 -43.86 4.56 -19.01
C THR A 751 -43.61 5.91 -19.69
N LYS A 752 -42.48 6.56 -19.41
CA LYS A 752 -42.02 7.80 -20.05
C LYS A 752 -40.55 7.62 -20.40
N ALA A 753 -40.23 7.83 -21.68
CA ALA A 753 -38.85 7.76 -22.16
C ALA A 753 -37.93 8.68 -21.34
N GLY A 754 -36.70 8.23 -21.15
CA GLY A 754 -35.72 8.93 -20.35
C GLY A 754 -34.42 8.13 -20.27
N ARG A 755 -33.59 8.47 -19.29
CA ARG A 755 -32.30 7.82 -19.08
C ARG A 755 -32.32 7.01 -17.81
N LEU A 756 -32.06 5.71 -17.93
CA LEU A 756 -31.79 4.87 -16.76
C LEU A 756 -30.45 5.27 -16.16
N ILE A 757 -30.46 5.66 -14.89
CA ILE A 757 -29.27 5.88 -14.07
C ILE A 757 -29.15 4.72 -13.10
N LEU A 758 -28.00 4.07 -13.07
CA LEU A 758 -27.71 2.96 -12.16
C LEU A 758 -26.78 3.43 -11.05
N SER A 759 -27.05 3.05 -9.81
CA SER A 759 -26.18 3.27 -8.65
C SER A 759 -24.97 2.33 -8.66
N ILE A 760 -24.30 2.23 -9.81
CA ILE A 760 -23.10 1.42 -10.07
C ILE A 760 -22.08 2.36 -10.72
N ALA A 761 -20.91 2.47 -10.09
CA ALA A 761 -19.83 3.30 -10.62
C ALA A 761 -19.22 2.67 -11.88
N ASP A 762 -18.90 3.50 -12.87
CA ASP A 762 -18.14 3.09 -14.04
C ASP A 762 -16.72 2.70 -13.63
N GLU A 763 -16.26 1.61 -14.19
CA GLU A 763 -14.95 1.01 -13.98
C GLU A 763 -14.56 0.34 -15.30
N PRO A 764 -13.33 0.57 -15.82
CA PRO A 764 -12.92 0.00 -17.10
C PRO A 764 -13.09 -1.53 -17.14
N GLY A 765 -14.06 -1.99 -17.93
CA GLY A 765 -14.40 -3.42 -18.05
C GLY A 765 -15.88 -3.75 -18.00
N TRP A 766 -16.77 -2.79 -17.69
CA TRP A 766 -18.20 -2.98 -17.83
C TRP A 766 -18.63 -3.11 -19.30
N THR A 767 -19.63 -3.95 -19.51
CA THR A 767 -20.35 -4.11 -20.76
C THR A 767 -21.83 -4.24 -20.46
N MET A 768 -22.67 -3.76 -21.36
CA MET A 768 -24.12 -3.72 -21.16
C MET A 768 -24.85 -4.35 -22.35
N LYS A 769 -25.97 -4.99 -22.05
CA LYS A 769 -26.99 -5.34 -23.03
C LYS A 769 -28.34 -4.79 -22.61
N VAL A 770 -29.12 -4.37 -23.61
CA VAL A 770 -30.52 -3.99 -23.47
C VAL A 770 -31.34 -4.95 -24.31
N ASP A 771 -32.28 -5.65 -23.69
CA ASP A 771 -33.15 -6.63 -24.34
C ASP A 771 -32.40 -7.75 -25.09
N GLY A 772 -31.24 -8.14 -24.54
CA GLY A 772 -30.37 -9.19 -25.08
C GLY A 772 -29.39 -8.74 -26.16
N GLU A 773 -29.52 -7.52 -26.68
CA GLU A 773 -28.64 -6.92 -27.68
C GLU A 773 -27.56 -6.06 -27.02
N ALA A 774 -26.33 -6.11 -27.55
CA ALA A 774 -25.23 -5.28 -27.04
C ALA A 774 -25.55 -3.79 -27.20
N ALA A 775 -25.37 -3.02 -26.12
CA ALA A 775 -25.68 -1.60 -26.08
C ALA A 775 -24.51 -0.81 -25.50
N ASP A 776 -24.24 0.35 -26.09
CA ASP A 776 -23.34 1.33 -25.51
C ASP A 776 -24.02 1.99 -24.30
N TYR A 777 -23.24 2.33 -23.29
CA TYR A 777 -23.69 3.06 -22.11
C TYR A 777 -22.92 4.38 -21.97
N ASP A 778 -23.53 5.34 -21.28
CA ASP A 778 -22.92 6.61 -20.93
C ASP A 778 -22.59 6.65 -19.43
N VAL A 779 -21.64 7.50 -19.04
CA VAL A 779 -21.29 7.72 -17.63
C VAL A 779 -21.94 9.02 -17.15
N TYR A 780 -23.04 8.89 -16.41
CA TYR A 780 -23.79 10.02 -15.87
C TYR A 780 -23.09 10.63 -14.66
N ASP A 781 -23.02 11.97 -14.62
CA ASP A 781 -22.31 12.74 -13.59
C ASP A 781 -20.84 12.32 -13.39
N GLY A 782 -20.24 11.75 -14.44
CA GLY A 782 -18.87 11.21 -14.42
C GLY A 782 -18.69 9.92 -13.63
N VAL A 783 -19.72 9.40 -12.95
CA VAL A 783 -19.62 8.23 -12.07
C VAL A 783 -20.55 7.09 -12.46
N PHE A 784 -21.82 7.35 -12.72
CA PHE A 784 -22.85 6.32 -12.73
C PHE A 784 -23.08 5.73 -14.12
N LEU A 785 -23.17 4.40 -14.23
CA LEU A 785 -23.57 3.75 -15.48
C LEU A 785 -24.99 4.21 -15.88
N SER A 786 -25.18 4.54 -17.15
CA SER A 786 -26.46 5.02 -17.65
C SER A 786 -26.75 4.64 -19.09
N VAL A 787 -28.03 4.56 -19.44
CA VAL A 787 -28.48 4.24 -20.81
C VAL A 787 -29.81 4.92 -21.14
N PRO A 788 -29.97 5.52 -22.33
CA PRO A 788 -31.27 6.01 -22.77
C PRO A 788 -32.21 4.84 -23.06
N LEU A 789 -33.44 4.91 -22.53
CA LEU A 789 -34.49 3.92 -22.76
C LEU A 789 -35.75 4.58 -23.30
N THR A 790 -36.38 3.90 -24.26
CA THR A 790 -37.68 4.28 -24.80
C THR A 790 -38.81 3.75 -23.91
N GLU A 791 -40.05 4.13 -24.22
CA GLU A 791 -41.21 3.53 -23.56
C GLU A 791 -41.29 2.02 -23.84
N GLY A 792 -41.50 1.21 -22.80
CA GLY A 792 -41.52 -0.24 -22.88
C GLY A 792 -40.94 -0.92 -21.65
N SER A 793 -41.09 -2.25 -21.59
CA SER A 793 -40.40 -3.08 -20.60
C SER A 793 -39.03 -3.45 -21.15
N HIS A 794 -37.98 -3.15 -20.39
CA HIS A 794 -36.60 -3.38 -20.79
C HIS A 794 -35.88 -4.31 -19.80
N THR A 795 -35.09 -5.24 -20.31
CA THR A 795 -34.15 -6.04 -19.52
C THR A 795 -32.74 -5.50 -19.70
N ILE A 796 -32.05 -5.25 -18.58
CA ILE A 796 -30.68 -4.74 -18.56
C ILE A 796 -29.76 -5.83 -18.01
N GLU A 797 -28.73 -6.18 -18.77
CA GLU A 797 -27.68 -7.10 -18.35
C GLU A 797 -26.34 -6.37 -18.33
N LEU A 798 -25.69 -6.33 -17.17
CA LEU A 798 -24.34 -5.81 -16.99
C LEU A 798 -23.38 -6.96 -16.75
N SER A 799 -22.23 -6.93 -17.42
CA SER A 799 -21.14 -7.90 -17.21
C SER A 799 -19.81 -7.18 -17.04
N TYR A 800 -19.07 -7.52 -16.00
CA TYR A 800 -17.76 -6.94 -15.71
C TYR A 800 -16.63 -7.93 -15.99
N ARG A 801 -15.64 -7.47 -16.75
CA ARG A 801 -14.36 -8.16 -16.92
C ARG A 801 -13.21 -7.15 -16.95
N PRO A 802 -12.18 -7.27 -16.10
CA PRO A 802 -11.11 -6.28 -16.03
C PRO A 802 -10.50 -6.02 -17.40
N ALA A 803 -10.43 -4.73 -17.77
CA ALA A 803 -9.84 -4.31 -19.03
C ALA A 803 -8.42 -4.89 -19.18
N GLY A 804 -8.09 -5.41 -20.37
CA GLY A 804 -6.75 -5.94 -20.66
C GLY A 804 -6.44 -7.36 -20.14
N LEU A 805 -7.29 -7.98 -19.30
CA LEU A 805 -7.03 -9.31 -18.72
C LEU A 805 -6.81 -10.39 -19.79
N THR A 806 -7.64 -10.40 -20.84
CA THR A 806 -7.51 -11.37 -21.93
C THR A 806 -6.17 -11.22 -22.67
N ALA A 807 -5.74 -9.98 -22.92
CA ALA A 807 -4.43 -9.71 -23.53
C ALA A 807 -3.29 -10.15 -22.60
N GLY A 808 -3.40 -9.85 -21.30
CA GLY A 808 -2.49 -10.31 -20.24
C GLY A 808 -2.29 -11.82 -20.26
N LEU A 809 -3.38 -12.59 -20.26
CA LEU A 809 -3.36 -14.05 -20.30
C LEU A 809 -2.65 -14.58 -21.56
N ILE A 810 -2.97 -14.03 -22.73
CA ILE A 810 -2.36 -14.45 -24.00
C ILE A 810 -0.85 -14.19 -23.99
N VAL A 811 -0.42 -12.99 -23.59
CA VAL A 811 0.99 -12.62 -23.53
C VAL A 811 1.75 -13.49 -22.53
N SER A 812 1.22 -13.69 -21.32
CA SER A 812 1.81 -14.58 -20.31
C SER A 812 1.99 -16.00 -20.84
N LEU A 813 0.98 -16.56 -21.53
CA LEU A 813 1.05 -17.90 -22.10
C LEU A 813 2.12 -17.99 -23.21
N ILE A 814 2.17 -17.02 -24.12
CA ILE A 814 3.17 -16.97 -25.20
C ILE A 814 4.59 -16.91 -24.59
N CYS A 815 4.82 -16.02 -23.63
CA CYS A 815 6.12 -15.88 -22.98
C CYS A 815 6.53 -17.14 -22.22
N LEU A 816 5.59 -17.83 -21.56
CA LEU A 816 5.82 -19.12 -20.92
C LEU A 816 6.24 -20.20 -21.94
N LEU A 817 5.52 -20.30 -23.05
CA LEU A 817 5.85 -21.26 -24.12
C LEU A 817 7.21 -20.98 -24.75
N VAL A 818 7.56 -19.71 -24.99
CA VAL A 818 8.87 -19.31 -25.50
C VAL A 818 9.97 -19.66 -24.50
N PHE A 819 9.79 -19.35 -23.21
CA PHE A 819 10.75 -19.67 -22.16
C PHE A 819 11.02 -21.18 -22.07
N ILE A 820 9.97 -22.00 -22.08
CA ILE A 820 10.07 -23.47 -22.07
C ILE A 820 10.75 -23.96 -23.35
N GLY A 821 10.35 -23.43 -24.51
CA GLY A 821 10.91 -23.78 -25.82
C GLY A 821 12.42 -23.57 -25.90
N ILE A 822 12.92 -22.44 -25.39
CA ILE A 822 14.37 -22.15 -25.29
C ILE A 822 15.07 -23.22 -24.43
N GLY A 823 14.46 -23.63 -23.31
CA GLY A 823 15.04 -24.64 -22.41
C GLY A 823 15.11 -26.03 -23.03
N VAL A 824 14.09 -26.41 -23.78
CA VAL A 824 14.09 -27.68 -24.54
C VAL A 824 15.13 -27.65 -25.65
N ALA A 825 15.23 -26.55 -26.40
CA ALA A 825 16.21 -26.39 -27.47
C ALA A 825 17.65 -26.50 -26.95
N GLN A 826 17.99 -25.83 -25.83
CA GLN A 826 19.31 -25.93 -25.23
C GLN A 826 19.65 -27.34 -24.76
N LYS A 827 18.71 -28.05 -24.13
CA LYS A 827 18.91 -29.46 -23.74
C LYS A 827 19.13 -30.39 -24.93
N ARG A 828 18.47 -30.15 -26.06
CA ARG A 828 18.65 -30.95 -27.29
C ARG A 828 19.99 -30.67 -27.97
N LEU A 829 20.43 -29.41 -28.01
CA LEU A 829 21.73 -29.03 -28.60
C LEU A 829 22.89 -29.53 -27.72
N GLY A 830 22.79 -29.42 -26.40
CA GLY A 830 23.80 -29.94 -25.46
C GLY A 830 23.86 -31.47 -25.35
N LYS A 831 22.90 -32.21 -25.92
CA LYS A 831 22.98 -33.68 -26.09
C LYS A 831 23.61 -34.11 -27.43
N LYS A 832 23.79 -33.16 -28.37
CA LYS A 832 24.39 -33.41 -29.69
C LYS A 832 25.85 -32.95 -29.80
N SER A 833 26.36 -32.23 -28.80
CA SER A 833 27.79 -31.95 -28.56
C SER A 833 28.33 -32.91 -27.52
#